data_AF-E6SFZ8-F1
#
_entry.id   AF-E6SFZ8-F1
#
_cell.length_a   1.000
_cell.length_b   1.000
_cell.length_c   1.000
_cell.angle_alpha   90.00
_cell.angle_beta   90.00
_cell.angle_gamma   90.00
#
_symmetry.space_group_name_H-M   'P 1'
#
loop_
_entity.id
_entity.type
_entity.pdbx_description
1 polymer ?
#
loop_
_entity_poly.entity_id
_entity_poly.type
_entity_poly.pdbx_seq_one_letter_code
_entity_poly.pdbx_strand_id
1 'polypeptide(L)'
;MSLLLYRLGRTAYRRPWAFIALWLLVLGGIVGLAVANGGGKISSSVTIDGTQSQDVTDRLRAELPDAAGGQGTVVFTVPAGDRLDSGDRAEGIADAARTIGDLPTVADRGQQASSSGASAPDAEPAPAARAGDKGSQPSGIRPLVVGGQPVPGVVVSEDGSVAMLQIQFTEQVQDLPDGTVERVTDLAEAATAGTGVDVLTTESLKPIEAPVGGHEAIGLGIAALVLLITLGSLRAAGLPLLTALTGVGIGLGGAFALSQTITMTTATPVLALMVGLAVGIDYALFIVNRTRRLIVTQGLRAEEAATRSIGTAGSAVLFAGITVVIALTGLSLIGISFLTTMALVAAATVVLAVLVALTLLPALLGVVGERIASAQARARGRSLTVEEHRHLAHRWSGGVVRHRWLAIVGVVAVLGLAAVPVADISLGMPNGSTANLDTDERQAYDAITRGFGEGYNAPLVVVATPDDGSRLGQEDVARLTTGLRDTPDVKAVSLMGADPQGGTAIFTVIPEEGPDAASTADLVDTLRASGPTVTRTEGVALGVTGLTAVNIDISEKLADVMPLYIGIVVALSLVVLLLVFRSVVIPLKATLGFLLSIGATFGVVTAVFQWGWLKDLFGFDTTGPVLSFLPIMVTGILYGLAMDYEMFLVSSMREAHVHGHRGRDAIVHGFDQASRVVVAAAIIMVSVFAGFIFSADPMIKQFGLALAVGILVDAFLVRMTLVPAVMSVLGEAAWWLPRRLSAVLPNLDVEGDQLKRHLRSQPDQTPPAHRPRHVAVATSTQVTGNGHHPEGALSMAFHIPPSRKGLPENRFDFTLDGTTVNDLPLLPYAPLVAVEAFQAGEALEAVLTACDTEGAQEVIRQLDADQFRAFVEAWELASAERVDRLSSPQHVP
;
A
#
# COMPACT_ATOMS: atom_id res chain seq x y z
N MET A 1 -2.63 28.91 -2.56
CA MET A 1 -2.18 27.72 -1.78
C MET A 1 -0.67 27.57 -1.85
N SER A 2 -0.08 27.48 -3.04
CA SER A 2 1.37 27.45 -3.30
C SER A 2 2.20 28.44 -2.47
N LEU A 3 1.76 29.70 -2.36
CA LEU A 3 2.41 30.74 -1.53
C LEU A 3 2.40 30.46 -0.03
N LEU A 4 1.35 29.82 0.49
CA LEU A 4 1.25 29.44 1.91
C LEU A 4 2.24 28.32 2.20
N LEU A 5 2.24 27.27 1.35
CA LEU A 5 3.18 26.16 1.45
C LEU A 5 4.62 26.62 1.29
N TYR A 6 4.89 27.57 0.38
CA TYR A 6 6.20 28.21 0.26
C TYR A 6 6.65 28.88 1.58
N ARG A 7 5.78 29.68 2.21
CA ARG A 7 6.09 30.33 3.50
C ARG A 7 6.29 29.31 4.63
N LEU A 8 5.47 28.26 4.67
CA LEU A 8 5.57 27.18 5.64
C LEU A 8 6.90 26.45 5.50
N GLY A 9 7.24 26.01 4.27
CA GLY A 9 8.51 25.35 3.96
C GLY A 9 9.71 26.21 4.31
N ARG A 10 9.66 27.52 4.05
CA ARG A 10 10.74 28.45 4.41
C ARG A 10 10.95 28.53 5.92
N THR A 11 9.85 28.57 6.67
CA THR A 11 9.88 28.66 8.13
C THR A 11 10.40 27.37 8.74
N ALA A 12 9.94 26.22 8.24
CA ALA A 12 10.41 24.90 8.66
C ALA A 12 11.90 24.70 8.36
N TYR A 13 12.36 25.09 7.17
CA TYR A 13 13.77 25.01 6.78
C TYR A 13 14.67 25.89 7.67
N ARG A 14 14.24 27.11 8.01
CA ARG A 14 15.03 28.06 8.83
C ARG A 14 15.03 27.76 10.32
N ARG A 15 13.97 27.12 10.82
CA ARG A 15 13.82 26.75 12.25
C ARG A 15 13.66 25.24 12.41
N PRO A 16 14.63 24.43 11.94
CA PRO A 16 14.44 22.99 11.82
C PRO A 16 14.20 22.32 13.19
N TRP A 17 14.95 22.74 14.21
CA TRP A 17 14.83 22.19 15.57
C TRP A 17 13.47 22.42 16.22
N ALA A 18 12.77 23.52 15.89
CA ALA A 18 11.44 23.77 16.43
C ALA A 18 10.41 22.76 15.91
N PHE A 19 10.46 22.45 14.61
CA PHE A 19 9.57 21.47 14.00
C PHE A 19 9.95 20.04 14.37
N ILE A 20 11.24 19.72 14.46
CA ILE A 20 11.70 18.41 14.94
C ILE A 20 11.25 18.18 16.39
N ALA A 21 11.46 19.16 17.27
CA ALA A 21 11.03 19.08 18.66
C ALA A 21 9.51 18.96 18.79
N LEU A 22 8.74 19.70 17.97
CA LEU A 22 7.29 19.58 17.93
C LEU A 22 6.85 18.15 17.60
N TRP A 23 7.38 17.55 16.52
CA TRP A 23 7.01 16.21 16.12
C TRP A 23 7.49 15.12 17.09
N LEU A 24 8.67 15.30 17.71
CA LEU A 24 9.13 14.42 18.79
C LEU A 24 8.24 14.51 20.03
N LEU A 25 7.76 15.71 20.38
CA LEU A 25 6.81 15.91 21.48
C LEU A 25 5.48 15.23 21.18
N VAL A 26 4.95 15.39 19.96
CA VAL A 26 3.72 14.70 19.52
C VAL A 26 3.89 13.18 19.60
N LEU A 27 4.98 12.65 19.04
CA LEU A 27 5.28 11.22 19.10
C LEU A 27 5.39 10.73 20.55
N GLY A 28 6.14 11.43 21.40
CA GLY A 28 6.30 11.09 22.81
C GLY A 28 4.99 11.16 23.59
N GLY A 29 4.13 12.13 23.31
CA GLY A 29 2.79 12.26 23.92
C GLY A 29 1.87 11.11 23.53
N ILE A 30 1.87 10.71 22.26
CA ILE A 30 1.07 9.59 21.76
C ILE A 30 1.55 8.26 22.34
N VAL A 31 2.87 8.01 22.31
CA VAL A 31 3.45 6.80 22.90
C VAL A 31 3.16 6.75 24.40
N GLY A 32 3.30 7.88 25.11
CA GLY A 32 2.94 7.98 26.53
C GLY A 32 1.47 7.64 26.80
N LEU A 33 0.55 8.13 25.95
CA LEU A 33 -0.88 7.83 26.07
C LEU A 33 -1.20 6.36 25.76
N ALA A 34 -0.60 5.78 24.72
CA ALA A 34 -0.79 4.39 24.36
C ALA A 34 -0.30 3.44 25.47
N VAL A 35 0.86 3.73 26.06
CA VAL A 35 1.40 2.98 27.21
C VAL A 35 0.52 3.15 28.45
N ALA A 36 0.06 4.38 28.73
CA ALA A 36 -0.85 4.65 29.85
C ALA A 36 -2.19 3.91 29.72
N ASN A 37 -2.65 3.68 28.48
CA ASN A 37 -3.87 2.96 28.15
C ASN A 37 -3.67 1.43 28.06
N GLY A 38 -2.53 0.91 28.51
CA GLY A 38 -2.26 -0.53 28.59
C GLY A 38 -1.99 -1.21 27.26
N GLY A 39 -1.49 -0.48 26.25
CA GLY A 39 -1.15 -1.06 24.93
C GLY A 39 -2.32 -1.16 23.95
N GLY A 40 -3.54 -0.82 24.39
CA GLY A 40 -4.74 -0.79 23.57
C GLY A 40 -5.49 -2.12 23.48
N LYS A 41 -6.80 -2.07 23.23
CA LYS A 41 -7.63 -3.27 23.03
C LYS A 41 -7.88 -3.46 21.54
N ILE A 42 -7.31 -4.51 20.96
CA ILE A 42 -7.63 -4.95 19.61
C ILE A 42 -8.52 -6.18 19.72
N SER A 43 -9.66 -6.16 19.04
CA SER A 43 -10.48 -7.35 18.90
C SER A 43 -10.08 -8.11 17.64
N SER A 44 -10.07 -9.44 17.70
CA SER A 44 -9.99 -10.29 16.50
C SER A 44 -11.37 -10.51 15.85
N SER A 45 -12.48 -10.14 16.51
CA SER A 45 -13.82 -10.34 15.97
C SER A 45 -14.26 -9.23 15.01
N VAL A 46 -14.81 -9.68 13.88
CA VAL A 46 -15.48 -8.85 12.90
C VAL A 46 -16.98 -8.95 13.15
N THR A 47 -17.57 -7.95 13.81
CA THR A 47 -19.03 -7.84 13.93
C THR A 47 -19.58 -6.97 12.83
N ILE A 48 -20.76 -7.34 12.32
CA ILE A 48 -21.51 -6.51 11.39
C ILE A 48 -22.92 -6.33 11.94
N ASP A 49 -23.17 -5.12 12.44
CA ASP A 49 -24.48 -4.70 12.93
C ASP A 49 -25.54 -4.84 11.83
N GLY A 50 -26.72 -5.34 12.22
CA GLY A 50 -27.86 -5.55 11.32
C GLY A 50 -27.65 -6.68 10.30
N THR A 51 -26.91 -7.73 10.68
CA THR A 51 -26.95 -9.03 10.00
C THR A 51 -27.77 -10.01 10.83
N GLN A 52 -28.45 -10.94 10.18
CA GLN A 52 -29.32 -11.89 10.88
C GLN A 52 -28.53 -12.77 11.85
N SER A 53 -27.33 -13.23 11.46
CA SER A 53 -26.50 -14.05 12.35
C SER A 53 -26.08 -13.29 13.61
N GLN A 54 -25.77 -11.99 13.48
CA GLN A 54 -25.41 -11.13 14.62
C GLN A 54 -26.60 -10.91 15.55
N ASP A 55 -27.79 -10.62 15.01
CA ASP A 55 -29.00 -10.44 15.81
C ASP A 55 -29.34 -11.72 16.61
N VAL A 56 -29.15 -12.90 16.00
CA VAL A 56 -29.34 -14.19 16.66
C VAL A 56 -28.28 -14.42 17.73
N THR A 57 -27.00 -14.09 17.49
CA THR A 57 -25.94 -14.16 18.51
C THR A 57 -26.22 -13.24 19.70
N ASP A 58 -26.65 -12.00 19.45
CA ASP A 58 -26.94 -11.03 20.51
C ASP A 58 -28.16 -11.43 21.33
N ARG A 59 -29.17 -12.02 20.68
CA ARG A 59 -30.31 -12.63 21.36
C ARG A 59 -29.90 -13.83 22.22
N LEU A 60 -29.09 -14.74 21.68
CA LEU A 60 -28.53 -15.88 22.42
C LEU A 60 -27.80 -15.40 23.69
N ARG A 61 -26.97 -14.36 23.58
CA ARG A 61 -26.28 -13.77 24.74
C ARG A 61 -27.24 -13.23 25.80
N ALA A 62 -28.38 -12.67 25.39
CA ALA A 62 -29.36 -12.12 26.30
C ALA A 62 -30.24 -13.18 26.97
N GLU A 63 -30.66 -14.22 26.23
CA GLU A 63 -31.62 -15.22 26.70
C GLU A 63 -30.95 -16.48 27.27
N LEU A 64 -29.81 -16.90 26.71
CA LEU A 64 -29.09 -18.14 27.05
C LEU A 64 -27.56 -17.89 27.09
N PRO A 65 -27.04 -17.08 28.04
CA PRO A 65 -25.64 -16.67 28.06
C PRO A 65 -24.64 -17.84 28.07
N ASP A 66 -24.95 -18.93 28.78
CA ASP A 66 -24.10 -20.14 28.85
C ASP A 66 -23.99 -20.88 27.51
N ALA A 67 -24.91 -20.64 26.58
CA ALA A 67 -24.90 -21.22 25.23
C ALA A 67 -24.42 -20.22 24.15
N ALA A 68 -24.15 -18.97 24.54
CA ALA A 68 -23.80 -17.88 23.64
C ALA A 68 -22.29 -17.59 23.54
N GLY A 69 -21.48 -18.24 24.39
CA GLY A 69 -20.04 -18.13 24.32
C GLY A 69 -19.43 -18.79 23.07
N GLY A 70 -18.12 -18.65 22.90
CA GLY A 70 -17.40 -19.16 21.75
C GLY A 70 -17.32 -20.68 21.73
N GLN A 71 -17.20 -21.27 20.54
CA GLN A 71 -16.96 -22.70 20.37
C GLN A 71 -15.52 -22.96 19.94
N GLY A 72 -14.85 -23.87 20.64
CA GLY A 72 -13.51 -24.35 20.31
C GLY A 72 -13.55 -25.82 19.91
N THR A 73 -12.64 -26.27 19.04
CA THR A 73 -12.45 -27.70 18.78
C THR A 73 -10.97 -28.06 18.87
N VAL A 74 -10.68 -29.07 19.67
CA VAL A 74 -9.37 -29.75 19.69
C VAL A 74 -9.51 -31.06 18.94
N VAL A 75 -8.62 -31.30 17.99
CA VAL A 75 -8.62 -32.49 17.15
C VAL A 75 -7.44 -33.37 17.54
N PHE A 76 -7.72 -34.64 17.82
CA PHE A 76 -6.72 -35.65 18.11
C PHE A 76 -6.56 -36.55 16.88
N THR A 77 -5.31 -36.83 16.51
CA THR A 77 -5.00 -37.71 15.39
C THR A 77 -3.94 -38.73 15.76
N VAL A 78 -3.88 -39.83 15.01
CA VAL A 78 -2.87 -40.89 15.14
C VAL A 78 -2.31 -41.28 13.77
N PRO A 79 -1.12 -41.89 13.72
CA PRO A 79 -0.58 -42.48 12.50
C PRO A 79 -1.53 -43.47 11.83
N ALA A 80 -1.38 -43.65 10.52
CA ALA A 80 -2.25 -44.54 9.74
C ALA A 80 -2.23 -45.99 10.26
N GLY A 81 -3.42 -46.54 10.55
CA GLY A 81 -3.61 -47.90 11.04
C GLY A 81 -3.78 -48.00 12.56
N ASP A 82 -3.51 -46.92 13.30
CA ASP A 82 -3.77 -46.82 14.73
C ASP A 82 -5.17 -46.30 15.04
N ARG A 83 -5.61 -46.50 16.29
CA ARG A 83 -6.91 -46.06 16.79
C ARG A 83 -6.79 -45.24 18.07
N LEU A 84 -7.66 -44.24 18.21
CA LEU A 84 -7.80 -43.35 19.37
C LEU A 84 -8.78 -43.90 20.43
N ASP A 85 -9.68 -44.81 20.05
CA ASP A 85 -10.73 -45.35 20.91
C ASP A 85 -10.30 -46.59 21.71
N SER A 86 -8.99 -46.76 21.96
CA SER A 86 -8.45 -47.92 22.68
C SER A 86 -7.24 -47.61 23.56
N GLY A 87 -7.14 -48.29 24.71
CA GLY A 87 -5.97 -48.28 25.60
C GLY A 87 -5.67 -46.90 26.17
N ASP A 88 -4.37 -46.65 26.40
CA ASP A 88 -3.85 -45.41 27.01
C ASP A 88 -4.23 -44.14 26.25
N ARG A 89 -4.46 -44.24 24.92
CA ARG A 89 -4.89 -43.10 24.08
C ARG A 89 -6.30 -42.62 24.42
N ALA A 90 -7.22 -43.57 24.60
CA ALA A 90 -8.60 -43.25 24.97
C ALA A 90 -8.66 -42.66 26.39
N GLU A 91 -7.85 -43.18 27.31
CA GLU A 91 -7.72 -42.64 28.67
C GLU A 91 -7.11 -41.22 28.66
N GLY A 92 -6.07 -40.99 27.86
CA GLY A 92 -5.45 -39.67 27.69
C GLY A 92 -6.42 -38.62 27.12
N ILE A 93 -7.20 -38.96 26.09
CA ILE A 93 -8.23 -38.06 25.55
C ILE A 93 -9.33 -37.81 26.59
N ALA A 94 -9.73 -38.82 27.35
CA ALA A 94 -10.71 -38.65 28.43
C ALA A 94 -10.17 -37.77 29.57
N ASP A 95 -8.87 -37.82 29.84
CA ASP A 95 -8.21 -36.95 30.81
C ASP A 95 -8.08 -35.51 30.29
N ALA A 96 -7.76 -35.32 29.01
CA ALA A 96 -7.80 -34.01 28.34
C ALA A 96 -9.20 -33.39 28.45
N ALA A 97 -10.25 -34.14 28.11
CA ALA A 97 -11.62 -33.67 28.17
C ALA A 97 -12.05 -33.26 29.59
N ARG A 98 -11.64 -34.02 30.62
CA ARG A 98 -11.90 -33.70 32.02
C ARG A 98 -11.16 -32.44 32.47
N THR A 99 -9.84 -32.39 32.25
CA THR A 99 -9.00 -31.28 32.70
C THR A 99 -9.33 -29.96 32.00
N ILE A 100 -9.69 -29.99 30.71
CA ILE A 100 -10.20 -28.83 29.97
C ILE A 100 -11.59 -28.45 30.46
N GLY A 101 -12.47 -29.41 30.72
CA GLY A 101 -13.82 -29.17 31.25
C GLY A 101 -13.84 -28.53 32.65
N ASP A 102 -12.79 -28.73 33.44
CA ASP A 102 -12.61 -28.12 34.76
C ASP A 102 -12.15 -26.65 34.70
N LEU A 103 -11.86 -26.11 33.51
CA LEU A 103 -11.50 -24.70 33.36
C LEU A 103 -12.71 -23.80 33.63
N PRO A 104 -12.54 -22.70 34.40
CA PRO A 104 -13.66 -21.81 34.75
C PRO A 104 -14.24 -21.05 33.55
N THR A 105 -13.51 -21.00 32.43
CA THR A 105 -13.94 -20.39 31.17
C THR A 105 -14.72 -21.34 30.27
N VAL A 106 -14.79 -22.64 30.61
CA VAL A 106 -15.53 -23.66 29.87
C VAL A 106 -16.89 -23.86 30.52
N ALA A 107 -17.96 -23.85 29.73
CA ALA A 107 -19.31 -24.03 30.21
C ALA A 107 -19.53 -25.49 30.67
N ASP A 108 -20.18 -25.66 31.84
CA ASP A 108 -20.45 -26.98 32.42
C ASP A 108 -21.52 -27.75 31.61
N ARG A 109 -21.07 -28.70 30.80
CA ARG A 109 -21.94 -29.57 30.00
C ARG A 109 -22.81 -30.52 30.84
N GLY A 110 -22.37 -30.88 32.05
CA GLY A 110 -23.11 -31.77 32.92
C GLY A 110 -24.44 -31.16 33.35
N GLN A 111 -24.46 -29.84 33.60
CA GLN A 111 -25.70 -29.10 33.88
C GLN A 111 -26.56 -28.89 32.64
N GLN A 112 -25.97 -28.65 31.46
CA GLN A 112 -26.69 -28.49 30.19
C GLN A 112 -27.41 -29.77 29.72
N ALA A 113 -26.79 -30.94 29.89
CA ALA A 113 -27.42 -32.24 29.61
C ALA A 113 -28.51 -32.61 30.65
N SER A 114 -28.38 -32.11 31.88
CA SER A 114 -29.34 -32.33 32.97
C SER A 114 -30.56 -31.40 32.89
N SER A 115 -30.37 -30.16 32.40
CA SER A 115 -31.42 -29.16 32.24
C SER A 115 -32.26 -29.33 30.98
N SER A 116 -31.73 -30.04 29.97
CA SER A 116 -32.45 -30.43 28.73
C SER A 116 -33.41 -31.62 28.90
N GLY A 117 -33.70 -32.03 30.14
CA GLY A 117 -34.69 -33.07 30.44
C GLY A 117 -34.29 -34.49 30.05
N ALA A 118 -33.04 -34.72 29.62
CA ALA A 118 -32.54 -36.05 29.29
C ALA A 118 -32.28 -36.94 30.53
N SER A 119 -32.36 -36.37 31.73
CA SER A 119 -32.21 -37.10 33.00
C SER A 119 -33.27 -36.62 34.02
N ALA A 120 -34.50 -37.13 33.91
CA ALA A 120 -35.46 -37.02 35.02
C ALA A 120 -35.12 -38.07 36.11
N PRO A 121 -35.11 -37.74 37.41
CA PRO A 121 -34.66 -38.65 38.48
C PRO A 121 -35.56 -39.88 38.74
N ASP A 122 -36.77 -39.91 38.18
CA ASP A 122 -37.78 -40.96 38.41
C ASP A 122 -38.22 -41.70 37.13
N ALA A 123 -37.51 -41.53 36.01
CA ALA A 123 -37.68 -42.44 34.87
C ALA A 123 -36.84 -43.69 35.13
N GLU A 124 -37.47 -44.87 35.15
CA GLU A 124 -36.75 -46.14 35.08
C GLU A 124 -35.61 -46.03 34.06
N PRO A 125 -34.40 -46.55 34.35
CA PRO A 125 -33.30 -46.49 33.40
C PRO A 125 -33.80 -47.07 32.09
N ALA A 126 -33.91 -46.21 31.07
CA ALA A 126 -34.20 -46.65 29.72
C ALA A 126 -33.26 -47.83 29.45
N PRO A 127 -33.78 -49.03 29.12
CA PRO A 127 -32.97 -50.21 29.02
C PRO A 127 -31.83 -49.89 28.07
N ALA A 128 -30.60 -49.97 28.60
CA ALA A 128 -29.36 -49.73 27.87
C ALA A 128 -29.56 -50.17 26.44
N ALA A 129 -29.47 -49.21 25.50
CA ALA A 129 -29.70 -49.41 24.09
C ALA A 129 -29.04 -50.73 23.67
N ARG A 130 -29.85 -51.79 23.62
CA ARG A 130 -29.39 -53.09 23.16
C ARG A 130 -28.97 -52.85 21.73
N ALA A 131 -27.75 -53.24 21.41
CA ALA A 131 -27.23 -53.32 20.05
C ALA A 131 -28.33 -53.82 19.11
N GLY A 132 -28.98 -52.91 18.36
CA GLY A 132 -30.22 -53.23 17.65
C GLY A 132 -31.01 -52.06 17.10
N ASP A 133 -30.96 -50.86 17.68
CA ASP A 133 -31.70 -49.71 17.14
C ASP A 133 -30.80 -48.80 16.28
N LYS A 134 -30.88 -48.96 14.96
CA LYS A 134 -30.14 -48.18 13.95
C LYS A 134 -30.80 -46.81 13.65
N GLY A 135 -31.55 -46.24 14.59
CA GLY A 135 -32.48 -45.14 14.30
C GLY A 135 -32.06 -43.71 14.67
N SER A 136 -31.05 -43.48 15.52
CA SER A 136 -30.97 -42.17 16.21
C SER A 136 -29.60 -41.50 16.32
N GLN A 137 -28.55 -42.08 15.75
CA GLN A 137 -27.24 -41.41 15.66
C GLN A 137 -26.99 -40.98 14.21
N PRO A 138 -26.58 -39.73 13.95
CA PRO A 138 -26.17 -39.35 12.60
C PRO A 138 -25.10 -40.32 12.12
N SER A 139 -25.27 -40.85 10.91
CA SER A 139 -24.36 -41.81 10.31
C SER A 139 -22.92 -41.28 10.34
N GLY A 140 -22.05 -41.94 11.10
CA GLY A 140 -20.60 -41.69 11.10
C GLY A 140 -19.97 -41.14 12.39
N ILE A 141 -20.73 -40.84 13.45
CA ILE A 141 -20.17 -40.34 14.72
C ILE A 141 -20.32 -41.39 15.83
N ARG A 142 -19.24 -41.72 16.53
CA ARG A 142 -19.27 -42.55 17.75
C ARG A 142 -18.76 -41.74 18.94
N PRO A 143 -19.48 -41.64 20.07
CA PRO A 143 -18.91 -41.03 21.27
C PRO A 143 -17.71 -41.85 21.74
N LEU A 144 -16.65 -41.19 22.23
CA LEU A 144 -15.56 -41.92 22.88
C LEU A 144 -16.09 -42.56 24.16
N VAL A 145 -15.82 -43.85 24.38
CA VAL A 145 -16.29 -44.57 25.58
C VAL A 145 -15.08 -45.06 26.36
N VAL A 146 -14.98 -44.65 27.63
CA VAL A 146 -13.95 -45.10 28.58
C VAL A 146 -14.64 -45.64 29.83
N GLY A 147 -14.25 -46.84 30.27
CA GLY A 147 -14.89 -47.49 31.43
C GLY A 147 -16.39 -47.77 31.27
N GLY A 148 -16.88 -47.86 30.02
CA GLY A 148 -18.30 -48.05 29.71
C GLY A 148 -19.15 -46.78 29.79
N GLN A 149 -18.55 -45.62 30.00
CA GLN A 149 -19.24 -44.32 30.00
C GLN A 149 -18.77 -43.46 28.81
N PRO A 150 -19.67 -42.75 28.13
CA PRO A 150 -19.29 -41.81 27.08
C PRO A 150 -18.54 -40.61 27.69
N VAL A 151 -17.45 -40.20 27.06
CA VAL A 151 -16.68 -39.01 27.43
C VAL A 151 -17.42 -37.78 26.89
N PRO A 152 -17.87 -36.84 27.74
CA PRO A 152 -18.62 -35.67 27.30
C PRO A 152 -17.83 -34.80 26.31
N GLY A 153 -18.49 -34.40 25.22
CA GLY A 153 -17.89 -33.51 24.21
C GLY A 153 -16.85 -34.14 23.30
N VAL A 154 -16.55 -35.44 23.46
CA VAL A 154 -15.59 -36.16 22.60
C VAL A 154 -16.31 -37.10 21.64
N VAL A 155 -16.08 -36.87 20.35
CA VAL A 155 -16.58 -37.71 19.27
C VAL A 155 -15.42 -38.31 18.49
N VAL A 156 -15.60 -39.54 18.01
CA VAL A 156 -14.62 -40.31 17.28
C VAL A 156 -15.19 -40.72 15.93
N SER A 157 -14.34 -40.65 14.92
CA SER A 157 -14.59 -41.14 13.57
C SER A 157 -14.91 -42.64 13.54
N GLU A 158 -15.55 -43.10 12.47
CA GLU A 158 -15.94 -44.50 12.30
C GLU A 158 -14.72 -45.44 12.30
N ASP A 159 -13.64 -45.04 11.66
CA ASP A 159 -12.37 -45.77 11.59
C ASP A 159 -11.50 -45.62 12.85
N GLY A 160 -11.84 -44.68 13.75
CA GLY A 160 -11.13 -44.44 15.00
C GLY A 160 -9.84 -43.65 14.86
N SER A 161 -9.55 -43.09 13.68
CA SER A 161 -8.26 -42.42 13.39
C SER A 161 -8.24 -40.95 13.81
N VAL A 162 -9.42 -40.33 13.93
CA VAL A 162 -9.61 -38.92 14.34
C VAL A 162 -10.64 -38.83 15.45
N ALA A 163 -10.35 -38.03 16.48
CA ALA A 163 -11.30 -37.66 17.52
C ALA A 163 -11.37 -36.13 17.67
N MET A 164 -12.53 -35.59 18.00
CA MET A 164 -12.75 -34.16 18.23
C MET A 164 -13.28 -33.96 19.64
N LEU A 165 -12.61 -33.12 20.43
CA LEU A 165 -13.14 -32.53 21.64
C LEU A 165 -13.74 -31.18 21.29
N GLN A 166 -15.06 -31.09 21.31
CA GLN A 166 -15.76 -29.83 21.19
C GLN A 166 -15.70 -29.13 22.54
N ILE A 167 -15.56 -27.81 22.57
CA ILE A 167 -15.48 -27.00 23.78
C ILE A 167 -16.45 -25.84 23.62
N GLN A 168 -17.29 -25.61 24.63
CA GLN A 168 -18.16 -24.44 24.71
C GLN A 168 -17.60 -23.53 25.79
N PHE A 169 -17.21 -22.31 25.44
CA PHE A 169 -16.76 -21.32 26.40
C PHE A 169 -17.94 -20.52 26.95
N THR A 170 -17.75 -19.90 28.11
CA THR A 170 -18.73 -19.00 28.75
C THR A 170 -18.79 -17.64 28.05
N GLU A 171 -17.66 -17.20 27.48
CA GLU A 171 -17.52 -15.96 26.71
C GLU A 171 -17.01 -16.27 25.29
N GLN A 172 -17.00 -15.29 24.38
CA GLN A 172 -16.41 -15.52 23.06
C GLN A 172 -14.90 -15.70 23.15
N VAL A 173 -14.33 -16.49 22.26
CA VAL A 173 -12.90 -16.86 22.31
C VAL A 173 -11.99 -15.63 22.36
N GLN A 174 -12.35 -14.55 21.65
CA GLN A 174 -11.56 -13.31 21.67
C GLN A 174 -11.70 -12.47 22.95
N ASP A 175 -12.73 -12.69 23.75
CA ASP A 175 -12.98 -11.99 25.01
C ASP A 175 -12.40 -12.77 26.21
N LEU A 176 -11.95 -14.01 25.97
CA LEU A 176 -11.29 -14.82 26.98
C LEU A 176 -9.98 -14.17 27.46
N PRO A 177 -9.57 -14.42 28.72
CA PRO A 177 -8.26 -13.98 29.20
C PRO A 177 -7.12 -14.51 28.33
N ASP A 178 -6.10 -13.67 28.09
CA ASP A 178 -4.89 -14.04 27.37
C ASP A 178 -4.28 -15.33 27.93
N GLY A 179 -3.84 -16.24 27.05
CA GLY A 179 -3.26 -17.54 27.46
C GLY A 179 -4.28 -18.65 27.69
N THR A 180 -5.59 -18.38 27.61
CA THR A 180 -6.63 -19.41 27.87
C THR A 180 -6.61 -20.50 26.80
N VAL A 181 -6.47 -20.13 25.53
CA VAL A 181 -6.41 -21.08 24.41
C VAL A 181 -5.14 -21.91 24.50
N GLU A 182 -3.99 -21.27 24.70
CA GLU A 182 -2.70 -21.94 24.84
C GLU A 182 -2.77 -22.97 25.97
N ARG A 183 -3.42 -22.61 27.09
CA ARG A 183 -3.65 -23.53 28.20
C ARG A 183 -4.56 -24.70 27.84
N VAL A 184 -5.57 -24.52 26.98
CA VAL A 184 -6.41 -25.63 26.48
C VAL A 184 -5.55 -26.61 25.68
N THR A 185 -4.69 -26.09 24.79
CA THR A 185 -3.76 -26.91 23.98
C THR A 185 -2.74 -27.62 24.87
N ASP A 186 -2.08 -26.90 25.78
CA ASP A 186 -1.09 -27.45 26.71
C ASP A 186 -1.69 -28.58 27.58
N LEU A 187 -2.94 -28.44 28.02
CA LEU A 187 -3.63 -29.47 28.80
C LEU A 187 -3.93 -30.71 27.95
N ALA A 188 -4.37 -30.53 26.70
CA ALA A 188 -4.61 -31.63 25.78
C ALA A 188 -3.31 -32.39 25.44
N GLU A 189 -2.22 -31.66 25.17
CA GLU A 189 -0.90 -32.24 24.91
C GLU A 189 -0.35 -32.97 26.14
N ALA A 190 -0.44 -32.36 27.32
CA ALA A 190 0.03 -32.97 28.57
C ALA A 190 -0.72 -34.26 28.91
N ALA A 191 -2.05 -34.29 28.72
CA ALA A 191 -2.88 -35.45 29.00
C ALA A 191 -2.66 -36.61 28.01
N THR A 192 -2.22 -36.31 26.79
CA THR A 192 -1.93 -37.30 25.74
C THR A 192 -0.44 -37.60 25.57
N ALA A 193 0.41 -36.98 26.39
CA ALA A 193 1.86 -37.14 26.32
C ALA A 193 2.29 -38.61 26.44
N GLY A 194 3.14 -39.05 25.50
CA GLY A 194 3.66 -40.43 25.48
C GLY A 194 2.71 -41.48 24.90
N THR A 195 1.50 -41.09 24.46
CA THR A 195 0.52 -42.02 23.85
C THR A 195 0.61 -42.10 22.32
N GLY A 196 1.43 -41.24 21.70
CA GLY A 196 1.58 -41.13 20.24
C GLY A 196 0.38 -40.50 19.55
N VAL A 197 -0.40 -39.70 20.27
CA VAL A 197 -1.52 -38.90 19.75
C VAL A 197 -1.01 -37.49 19.47
N ASP A 198 -1.29 -37.00 18.27
CA ASP A 198 -1.02 -35.62 17.89
C ASP A 198 -2.25 -34.76 18.21
N VAL A 199 -2.02 -33.61 18.85
CA VAL A 199 -3.05 -32.65 19.23
C VAL A 199 -3.00 -31.47 18.25
N LEU A 200 -4.12 -31.17 17.61
CA LEU A 200 -4.28 -30.09 16.66
C LEU A 200 -5.42 -29.18 17.12
N THR A 201 -5.32 -27.89 16.82
CA THR A 201 -6.39 -26.92 17.14
C THR A 201 -7.04 -26.38 15.88
N THR A 202 -8.35 -26.18 15.91
CA THR A 202 -9.08 -25.54 14.81
C THR A 202 -8.90 -24.03 14.81
N GLU A 203 -9.19 -23.39 13.68
CA GLU A 203 -9.22 -21.92 13.55
C GLU A 203 -10.04 -21.21 14.62
N SER A 204 -11.07 -21.87 15.14
CA SER A 204 -11.96 -21.32 16.16
C SER A 204 -11.29 -21.13 17.53
N LEU A 205 -10.17 -21.82 17.76
CA LEU A 205 -9.36 -21.66 18.97
C LEU A 205 -8.21 -20.69 18.77
N LYS A 206 -7.72 -20.47 17.55
CA LYS A 206 -6.51 -19.67 17.35
C LYS A 206 -6.77 -18.16 17.51
N PRO A 207 -6.12 -17.47 18.46
CA PRO A 207 -6.16 -16.03 18.51
C PRO A 207 -5.52 -15.47 17.23
N ILE A 208 -6.17 -14.48 16.59
CA ILE A 208 -5.54 -13.73 15.51
C ILE A 208 -4.47 -12.85 16.15
N GLU A 209 -3.21 -13.30 16.15
CA GLU A 209 -2.11 -12.53 16.72
C GLU A 209 -1.92 -11.19 16.00
N ALA A 210 -1.57 -10.14 16.76
CA ALA A 210 -1.27 -8.84 16.19
C ALA A 210 -0.03 -8.95 15.27
N PRO A 211 -0.10 -8.59 13.97
CA PRO A 211 0.94 -8.94 12.99
C PRO A 211 2.25 -8.14 13.11
N VAL A 212 2.50 -7.44 14.23
CA VAL A 212 3.70 -6.61 14.42
C VAL A 212 4.90 -7.53 14.70
N GLY A 213 5.34 -8.24 13.66
CA GLY A 213 6.43 -9.19 13.65
C GLY A 213 7.54 -8.79 12.68
N GLY A 214 8.65 -9.54 12.69
CA GLY A 214 9.86 -9.25 11.92
C GLY A 214 9.68 -9.16 10.40
N HIS A 215 8.55 -9.63 9.85
CA HIS A 215 8.28 -9.60 8.41
C HIS A 215 8.11 -8.17 7.85
N GLU A 216 7.59 -7.22 8.64
CA GLU A 216 7.51 -5.80 8.23
C GLU A 216 8.90 -5.20 7.97
N ALA A 217 9.91 -5.66 8.72
CA ALA A 217 11.29 -5.21 8.56
C ALA A 217 11.89 -5.61 7.21
N ILE A 218 11.41 -6.70 6.60
CA ILE A 218 11.83 -7.13 5.25
C ILE A 218 11.33 -6.12 4.21
N GLY A 219 10.04 -5.79 4.22
CA GLY A 219 9.47 -4.78 3.32
C GLY A 219 10.15 -3.42 3.47
N LEU A 220 10.40 -3.00 4.71
CA LEU A 220 11.14 -1.77 5.01
C LEU A 220 12.60 -1.81 4.53
N GLY A 221 13.28 -2.94 4.71
CA GLY A 221 14.65 -3.17 4.26
C GLY A 221 14.77 -3.11 2.73
N ILE A 222 13.84 -3.73 2.03
CA ILE A 222 13.74 -3.66 0.56
C ILE A 222 13.49 -2.20 0.13
N ALA A 223 12.54 -1.51 0.76
CA ALA A 223 12.26 -0.10 0.46
C ALA A 223 13.50 0.78 0.64
N ALA A 224 14.24 0.60 1.73
CA ALA A 224 15.48 1.30 2.01
C ALA A 224 16.55 1.02 0.94
N LEU A 225 16.70 -0.23 0.50
CA LEU A 225 17.61 -0.63 -0.56
C LEU A 225 17.25 0.03 -1.89
N VAL A 226 15.98 -0.02 -2.30
CA VAL A 226 15.52 0.60 -3.55
C VAL A 226 15.67 2.13 -3.50
N LEU A 227 15.36 2.77 -2.38
CA LEU A 227 15.60 4.20 -2.18
C LEU A 227 17.09 4.55 -2.28
N LEU A 228 17.97 3.71 -1.72
CA LEU A 228 19.42 3.89 -1.80
C LEU A 228 19.92 3.79 -3.24
N ILE A 229 19.43 2.80 -4.01
CA ILE A 229 19.76 2.61 -5.42
C ILE A 229 19.27 3.78 -6.28
N THR A 230 18.01 4.21 -6.09
CA THR A 230 17.38 5.27 -6.89
C THR A 230 17.98 6.65 -6.63
N LEU A 231 18.28 6.99 -5.37
CA LEU A 231 18.79 8.31 -5.00
C LEU A 231 20.33 8.38 -4.96
N GLY A 232 21.02 7.24 -4.86
CA GLY A 232 22.48 7.14 -4.85
C GLY A 232 23.14 7.85 -3.66
N SER A 233 22.40 8.06 -2.56
CA SER A 233 22.89 8.75 -1.36
C SER A 233 22.10 8.30 -0.14
N LEU A 234 22.80 7.82 0.89
CA LEU A 234 22.19 7.35 2.14
C LEU A 234 21.39 8.45 2.84
N ARG A 235 21.86 9.70 2.78
CA ARG A 235 21.15 10.85 3.37
C ARG A 235 19.87 11.18 2.61
N ALA A 236 19.89 11.04 1.28
CA ALA A 236 18.73 11.31 0.46
C ALA A 236 17.67 10.21 0.61
N ALA A 237 18.09 8.95 0.73
CA ALA A 237 17.22 7.80 0.98
C ALA A 237 16.66 7.76 2.41
N GLY A 238 17.47 8.15 3.41
CA GLY A 238 17.05 8.16 4.80
C GLY A 238 15.97 9.18 5.11
N LEU A 239 15.90 10.31 4.38
CA LEU A 239 14.90 11.35 4.61
C LEU A 239 13.45 10.87 4.35
N PRO A 240 13.10 10.29 3.17
CA PRO A 240 11.79 9.68 2.96
C PRO A 240 11.47 8.59 3.97
N LEU A 241 12.43 7.72 4.29
CA LEU A 241 12.19 6.64 5.23
C LEU A 241 11.88 7.14 6.65
N LEU A 242 12.68 8.06 7.19
CA LEU A 242 12.50 8.64 8.52
C LEU A 242 11.18 9.41 8.62
N THR A 243 10.82 10.16 7.59
CA THR A 243 9.55 10.91 7.57
C THR A 243 8.34 9.98 7.48
N ALA A 244 8.39 8.95 6.65
CA ALA A 244 7.33 7.95 6.55
C ALA A 244 7.14 7.20 7.89
N LEU A 245 8.24 6.71 8.49
CA LEU A 245 8.20 6.03 9.78
C LEU A 245 7.68 6.93 10.91
N THR A 246 8.01 8.23 10.88
CA THR A 246 7.48 9.18 11.87
C THR A 246 5.97 9.39 11.69
N GLY A 247 5.50 9.57 10.46
CA GLY A 247 4.07 9.73 10.18
C GLY A 247 3.26 8.48 10.55
N VAL A 248 3.75 7.31 10.18
CA VAL A 248 3.17 6.01 10.54
C VAL A 248 3.20 5.77 12.04
N GLY A 249 4.33 5.99 12.71
CA GLY A 249 4.46 5.76 14.15
C GLY A 249 3.50 6.64 14.97
N ILE A 250 3.30 7.88 14.54
CA ILE A 250 2.30 8.79 15.12
C ILE A 250 0.87 8.32 14.80
N GLY A 251 0.60 7.89 13.56
CA GLY A 251 -0.71 7.40 13.14
C GLY A 251 -1.13 6.14 13.89
N LEU A 252 -0.29 5.11 13.87
CA LEU A 252 -0.50 3.85 14.59
C LEU A 252 -0.55 4.06 16.09
N GLY A 253 0.42 4.78 16.66
CA GLY A 253 0.42 5.08 18.09
C GLY A 253 -0.84 5.83 18.51
N GLY A 254 -1.35 6.73 17.67
CA GLY A 254 -2.60 7.45 17.90
C GLY A 254 -3.80 6.52 17.85
N ALA A 255 -3.82 5.56 16.90
CA ALA A 255 -4.83 4.52 16.83
C ALA A 255 -4.84 3.64 18.09
N PHE A 256 -3.68 3.14 18.51
CA PHE A 256 -3.54 2.36 19.74
C PHE A 256 -3.98 3.15 20.98
N ALA A 257 -3.61 4.44 21.06
CA ALA A 257 -4.05 5.30 22.15
C ALA A 257 -5.58 5.47 22.21
N LEU A 258 -6.26 5.49 21.05
CA LEU A 258 -7.71 5.63 20.92
C LEU A 258 -8.47 4.29 21.00
N SER A 259 -7.78 3.15 20.95
CA SER A 259 -8.40 1.82 20.89
C SER A 259 -9.27 1.45 22.10
N GLN A 260 -9.13 2.14 23.23
CA GLN A 260 -10.05 1.98 24.37
C GLN A 260 -11.45 2.54 24.10
N THR A 261 -11.56 3.52 23.20
CA THR A 261 -12.81 4.20 22.85
C THR A 261 -13.37 3.76 21.51
N ILE A 262 -12.51 3.23 20.63
CA ILE A 262 -12.86 2.78 19.29
C ILE A 262 -12.40 1.34 19.15
N THR A 263 -13.33 0.43 18.90
CA THR A 263 -13.01 -0.98 18.65
C THR A 263 -12.22 -1.09 17.34
N MET A 264 -11.04 -1.71 17.40
CA MET A 264 -10.17 -1.92 16.24
C MET A 264 -9.96 -3.40 16.01
N THR A 265 -9.98 -3.82 14.75
CA THR A 265 -9.58 -5.17 14.35
C THR A 265 -8.06 -5.25 14.19
N THR A 266 -7.50 -6.47 14.26
CA THR A 266 -6.07 -6.76 14.04
C THR A 266 -5.57 -6.32 12.66
N ALA A 267 -6.46 -6.27 11.67
CA ALA A 267 -6.18 -5.79 10.32
C ALA A 267 -5.98 -4.25 10.24
N THR A 268 -6.59 -3.48 11.15
CA THR A 268 -6.59 -2.01 11.10
C THR A 268 -5.17 -1.41 11.15
N PRO A 269 -4.31 -1.77 12.13
CA PRO A 269 -2.95 -1.24 12.18
C PRO A 269 -2.12 -1.61 10.96
N VAL A 270 -2.26 -2.84 10.45
CA VAL A 270 -1.49 -3.31 9.28
C VAL A 270 -1.83 -2.51 8.04
N LEU A 271 -3.11 -2.28 7.76
CA LEU A 271 -3.50 -1.47 6.59
C LEU A 271 -3.04 -0.01 6.74
N ALA A 272 -3.14 0.56 7.95
CA ALA A 272 -2.66 1.90 8.22
C ALA A 272 -1.14 2.00 8.04
N LEU A 273 -0.37 0.98 8.45
CA LEU A 273 1.05 0.86 8.20
C LEU A 273 1.35 0.77 6.70
N MET A 274 0.73 -0.16 5.99
CA MET A 274 0.93 -0.42 4.57
C MET A 274 0.68 0.85 3.74
N VAL A 275 -0.47 1.48 3.92
CA VAL A 275 -0.85 2.71 3.21
C VAL A 275 0.00 3.88 3.66
N GLY A 276 0.17 4.08 4.97
CA GLY A 276 0.92 5.19 5.53
C GLY A 276 2.40 5.19 5.12
N LEU A 277 3.03 4.02 5.09
CA LEU A 277 4.43 3.86 4.66
C LEU A 277 4.57 4.15 3.17
N ALA A 278 3.71 3.57 2.33
CA ALA A 278 3.76 3.78 0.88
C ALA A 278 3.58 5.26 0.52
N VAL A 279 2.53 5.88 1.04
CA VAL A 279 2.20 7.29 0.82
C VAL A 279 3.28 8.21 1.39
N GLY A 280 3.73 7.95 2.62
CA GLY A 280 4.75 8.76 3.30
C GLY A 280 6.08 8.74 2.56
N ILE A 281 6.52 7.57 2.08
CA ILE A 281 7.76 7.44 1.30
C ILE A 281 7.63 8.18 -0.03
N ASP A 282 6.53 8.00 -0.77
CA ASP A 282 6.38 8.58 -2.10
C ASP A 282 6.33 10.11 -2.04
N TYR A 283 5.53 10.68 -1.15
CA TYR A 283 5.42 12.13 -1.00
C TYR A 283 6.74 12.78 -0.59
N ALA A 284 7.47 12.16 0.34
CA ALA A 284 8.76 12.66 0.75
C ALA A 284 9.81 12.52 -0.36
N LEU A 285 9.82 11.40 -1.07
CA LEU A 285 10.68 11.16 -2.23
C LEU A 285 10.44 12.22 -3.31
N PHE A 286 9.18 12.52 -3.62
CA PHE A 286 8.83 13.50 -4.65
C PHE A 286 9.38 14.89 -4.34
N ILE A 287 9.21 15.35 -3.09
CA ILE A 287 9.74 16.63 -2.61
C ILE A 287 11.27 16.63 -2.60
N VAL A 288 11.90 15.56 -2.11
CA VAL A 288 13.37 15.40 -2.06
C VAL A 288 13.97 15.42 -3.46
N ASN A 289 13.39 14.67 -4.40
CA ASN A 289 13.86 14.58 -5.77
C ASN A 289 13.70 15.93 -6.49
N ARG A 290 12.57 16.62 -6.30
CA ARG A 290 12.36 17.97 -6.82
C ARG A 290 13.40 18.96 -6.28
N THR A 291 13.67 18.93 -4.98
CA THR A 291 14.66 19.78 -4.32
C THR A 291 16.05 19.54 -4.91
N ARG A 292 16.46 18.27 -5.02
CA ARG A 292 17.75 17.88 -5.59
C ARG A 292 17.88 18.29 -7.05
N ARG A 293 16.82 18.12 -7.84
CA ARG A 293 16.80 18.57 -9.24
C ARG A 293 17.00 20.07 -9.34
N LEU A 294 16.30 20.87 -8.53
CA LEU A 294 16.44 22.33 -8.53
C LEU A 294 17.87 22.79 -8.15
N ILE A 295 18.51 22.14 -7.18
CA ILE A 295 19.92 22.41 -6.83
C ILE A 295 20.85 22.08 -8.00
N VAL A 296 20.65 20.93 -8.64
CA VAL A 296 21.54 20.44 -9.70
C VAL A 296 21.35 21.19 -11.02
N THR A 297 20.12 21.37 -11.49
CA THR A 297 19.84 21.93 -12.82
C THR A 297 19.78 23.45 -12.84
N GLN A 298 19.32 24.07 -11.75
CA GLN A 298 19.16 25.53 -11.67
C GLN A 298 20.20 26.20 -10.77
N GLY A 299 21.09 25.43 -10.12
CA GLY A 299 22.13 25.97 -9.25
C GLY A 299 21.58 26.70 -8.01
N LEU A 300 20.32 26.44 -7.64
CA LEU A 300 19.68 27.11 -6.50
C LEU A 300 20.30 26.64 -5.19
N ARG A 301 20.43 27.56 -4.22
CA ARG A 301 20.80 27.22 -2.84
C ARG A 301 19.74 26.30 -2.23
N ALA A 302 20.16 25.41 -1.32
CA ALA A 302 19.31 24.41 -0.70
C ALA A 302 18.05 25.00 -0.04
N GLU A 303 18.14 26.17 0.61
CA GLU A 303 16.97 26.85 1.18
C GLU A 303 15.92 27.18 0.11
N GLU A 304 16.35 27.83 -0.97
CA GLU A 304 15.44 28.28 -2.03
C GLU A 304 14.89 27.08 -2.80
N ALA A 305 15.73 26.08 -3.07
CA ALA A 305 15.32 24.84 -3.72
C ALA A 305 14.28 24.07 -2.90
N ALA A 306 14.51 23.89 -1.60
CA ALA A 306 13.57 23.22 -0.71
C ALA A 306 12.26 24.00 -0.60
N THR A 307 12.34 25.31 -0.40
CA THR A 307 11.16 26.17 -0.25
C THR A 307 10.31 26.23 -1.52
N ARG A 308 10.93 26.35 -2.70
CA ARG A 308 10.22 26.27 -4.00
C ARG A 308 9.62 24.90 -4.23
N SER A 309 10.29 23.83 -3.79
CA SER A 309 9.76 22.47 -3.90
C SER A 309 8.52 22.28 -3.04
N ILE A 310 8.50 22.72 -1.78
CA ILE A 310 7.30 22.66 -0.93
C ILE A 310 6.16 23.50 -1.53
N GLY A 311 6.45 24.67 -2.12
CA GLY A 311 5.43 25.50 -2.76
C GLY A 311 4.82 24.95 -4.05
N THR A 312 5.45 23.96 -4.70
CA THR A 312 5.02 23.40 -5.99
C THR A 312 4.78 21.89 -5.94
N ALA A 313 5.80 21.11 -5.60
CA ALA A 313 5.66 19.68 -5.35
C ALA A 313 4.79 19.41 -4.10
N GLY A 314 4.90 20.24 -3.06
CA GLY A 314 4.06 20.10 -1.87
C GLY A 314 2.58 20.40 -2.11
N SER A 315 2.23 21.27 -3.06
CA SER A 315 0.82 21.47 -3.43
C SER A 315 0.24 20.24 -4.10
N ALA A 316 1.00 19.59 -4.99
CA ALA A 316 0.60 18.32 -5.57
C ALA A 316 0.44 17.22 -4.51
N VAL A 317 1.41 17.08 -3.60
CA VAL A 317 1.34 16.14 -2.46
C VAL A 317 0.10 16.36 -1.58
N LEU A 318 -0.28 17.61 -1.31
CA LEU A 318 -1.48 17.88 -0.51
C LEU A 318 -2.76 17.42 -1.23
N PHE A 319 -2.87 17.67 -2.53
CA PHE A 319 -4.04 17.26 -3.33
C PHE A 319 -4.12 15.75 -3.50
N ALA A 320 -2.98 15.11 -3.74
CA ALA A 320 -2.80 13.67 -3.73
C ALA A 320 -3.32 13.06 -2.41
N GLY A 321 -2.79 13.55 -1.29
CA GLY A 321 -3.21 13.13 0.04
C GLY A 321 -4.70 13.30 0.30
N ILE A 322 -5.29 14.44 -0.10
CA ILE A 322 -6.74 14.67 0.02
C ILE A 322 -7.53 13.65 -0.80
N THR A 323 -7.06 13.27 -2.00
CA THR A 323 -7.73 12.29 -2.85
C THR A 323 -7.75 10.91 -2.20
N VAL A 324 -6.62 10.46 -1.64
CA VAL A 324 -6.52 9.22 -0.86
C VAL A 324 -7.44 9.27 0.35
N VAL A 325 -7.44 10.37 1.11
CA VAL A 325 -8.30 10.55 2.29
C VAL A 325 -9.77 10.50 1.91
N ILE A 326 -10.18 11.14 0.80
CA ILE A 326 -11.57 11.07 0.31
C ILE A 326 -11.95 9.64 -0.08
N ALA A 327 -11.06 8.90 -0.76
CA ALA A 327 -11.33 7.52 -1.16
C ALA A 327 -11.51 6.59 0.05
N LEU A 328 -10.65 6.73 1.07
CA LEU A 328 -10.73 5.95 2.30
C LEU A 328 -11.91 6.39 3.17
N THR A 329 -12.13 7.68 3.40
CA THR A 329 -13.29 8.16 4.18
C THR A 329 -14.62 7.85 3.48
N GLY A 330 -14.64 7.75 2.15
CA GLY A 330 -15.80 7.30 1.39
C GLY A 330 -16.29 5.90 1.76
N LEU A 331 -15.43 5.05 2.33
CA LEU A 331 -15.82 3.74 2.86
C LEU A 331 -16.82 3.84 4.01
N SER A 332 -16.81 4.95 4.76
CA SER A 332 -17.78 5.17 5.84
C SER A 332 -19.23 5.25 5.34
N LEU A 333 -19.44 5.54 4.06
CA LEU A 333 -20.77 5.57 3.45
C LEU A 333 -21.38 4.19 3.25
N ILE A 334 -20.57 3.12 3.36
CA ILE A 334 -21.03 1.73 3.27
C ILE A 334 -21.84 1.32 4.51
N GLY A 335 -21.55 1.92 5.67
CA GLY A 335 -22.25 1.59 6.92
C GLY A 335 -21.79 0.30 7.59
N ILE A 336 -20.59 -0.19 7.28
CA ILE A 336 -19.97 -1.34 7.96
C ILE A 336 -18.93 -0.83 8.96
N SER A 337 -19.14 -1.12 10.24
CA SER A 337 -18.39 -0.56 11.37
C SER A 337 -16.89 -0.86 11.28
N PHE A 338 -16.48 -2.12 11.10
CA PHE A 338 -15.07 -2.48 11.05
C PHE A 338 -14.34 -1.88 9.84
N LEU A 339 -14.95 -1.88 8.65
CA LEU A 339 -14.41 -1.22 7.45
C LEU A 339 -14.25 0.27 7.65
N THR A 340 -15.25 0.91 8.27
CA THR A 340 -15.22 2.34 8.57
C THR A 340 -14.03 2.65 9.48
N THR A 341 -13.84 1.90 10.57
CA THR A 341 -12.69 2.10 11.47
C THR A 341 -11.37 1.90 10.74
N MET A 342 -11.23 0.81 9.97
CA MET A 342 -10.01 0.53 9.18
C MET A 342 -9.68 1.69 8.25
N ALA A 343 -10.67 2.17 7.50
CA ALA A 343 -10.48 3.23 6.53
C ALA A 343 -10.23 4.61 7.18
N LEU A 344 -10.88 4.91 8.31
CA LEU A 344 -10.66 6.15 9.04
C LEU A 344 -9.27 6.21 9.68
N VAL A 345 -8.79 5.10 10.25
CA VAL A 345 -7.43 5.02 10.81
C VAL A 345 -6.38 5.13 9.70
N ALA A 346 -6.58 4.45 8.57
CA ALA A 346 -5.72 4.59 7.41
C ALA A 346 -5.73 6.04 6.86
N ALA A 347 -6.90 6.66 6.75
CA ALA A 347 -7.04 8.04 6.30
C ALA A 347 -6.36 9.04 7.25
N ALA A 348 -6.52 8.87 8.57
CA ALA A 348 -5.85 9.69 9.58
C ALA A 348 -4.33 9.54 9.48
N THR A 349 -3.84 8.31 9.27
CA THR A 349 -2.41 8.04 9.06
C THR A 349 -1.88 8.72 7.80
N VAL A 350 -2.66 8.73 6.71
CA VAL A 350 -2.32 9.47 5.48
C VAL A 350 -2.28 10.98 5.72
N VAL A 351 -3.25 11.55 6.45
CA VAL A 351 -3.24 12.97 6.83
C VAL A 351 -1.95 13.31 7.59
N LEU A 352 -1.58 12.47 8.56
CA LEU A 352 -0.34 12.65 9.32
C LEU A 352 0.90 12.53 8.43
N ALA A 353 0.95 11.55 7.53
CA ALA A 353 2.05 11.40 6.57
C ALA A 353 2.21 12.66 5.69
N VAL A 354 1.10 13.23 5.20
CA VAL A 354 1.11 14.50 4.43
C VAL A 354 1.61 15.66 5.29
N LEU A 355 1.10 15.80 6.52
CA LEU A 355 1.53 16.87 7.43
C LEU A 355 3.03 16.76 7.75
N VAL A 356 3.53 15.54 7.99
CA VAL A 356 4.95 15.27 8.22
C VAL A 356 5.78 15.60 6.97
N ALA A 357 5.33 15.20 5.77
CA ALA A 357 5.99 15.52 4.51
C ALA A 357 6.03 17.04 4.21
N LEU A 358 5.02 17.80 4.65
CA LEU A 358 4.95 19.25 4.43
C LEU A 358 5.63 20.08 5.52
N THR A 359 5.95 19.50 6.69
CA THR A 359 6.50 20.23 7.84
C THR A 359 7.81 19.65 8.37
N LEU A 360 7.87 18.36 8.71
CA LEU A 360 9.07 17.72 9.22
C LEU A 360 10.13 17.56 8.14
N LEU A 361 9.73 17.15 6.93
CA LEU A 361 10.67 16.99 5.82
C LEU A 361 11.44 18.27 5.49
N PRO A 362 10.81 19.46 5.29
CA PRO A 362 11.56 20.68 5.06
C PRO A 362 12.45 21.08 6.25
N ALA A 363 12.09 20.74 7.48
CA ALA A 363 12.95 20.92 8.65
C ALA A 363 14.18 20.01 8.59
N LEU A 364 14.02 18.72 8.26
CA LEU A 364 15.14 17.80 8.08
C LEU A 364 16.03 18.20 6.90
N LEU A 365 15.44 18.72 5.82
CA LEU A 365 16.18 19.34 4.71
C LEU A 365 17.00 20.55 5.16
N GLY A 366 16.49 21.34 6.12
CA GLY A 366 17.24 22.44 6.76
C GLY A 366 18.47 21.95 7.54
N VAL A 367 18.38 20.81 8.21
CA VAL A 367 19.51 20.18 8.93
C VAL A 367 20.55 19.60 7.96
N VAL A 368 20.09 18.94 6.90
CA VAL A 368 20.98 18.34 5.88
C VAL A 368 21.63 19.42 5.01
N GLY A 369 20.87 20.46 4.66
CA GLY A 369 21.28 21.57 3.79
C GLY A 369 21.79 21.10 2.43
N GLU A 370 22.87 21.72 1.98
CA GLU A 370 23.52 21.45 0.68
C GLU A 370 24.05 20.01 0.53
N ARG A 371 24.15 19.26 1.62
CA ARG A 371 24.71 17.89 1.64
C ARG A 371 23.79 16.85 1.01
N ILE A 372 22.55 17.22 0.66
CA ILE A 372 21.61 16.35 -0.05
C ILE A 372 22.05 16.06 -1.50
N ALA A 373 22.75 17.01 -2.12
CA ALA A 373 23.39 16.85 -3.42
C ALA A 373 24.90 16.66 -3.20
N SER A 374 25.38 15.42 -3.31
CA SER A 374 26.82 15.11 -3.20
C SER A 374 27.64 15.88 -4.24
N ALA A 375 28.91 16.14 -3.93
CA ALA A 375 29.84 16.80 -4.87
C ALA A 375 29.92 16.04 -6.21
N GLN A 376 29.90 14.70 -6.16
CA GLN A 376 29.78 13.85 -7.35
C GLN A 376 28.44 14.04 -8.08
N ALA A 377 27.30 14.20 -7.40
CA ALA A 377 26.02 14.46 -8.06
C ALA A 377 25.94 15.85 -8.70
N ARG A 378 26.66 16.85 -8.15
CA ARG A 378 26.82 18.17 -8.78
C ARG A 378 27.79 18.13 -9.96
N ALA A 379 28.89 17.40 -9.84
CA ALA A 379 29.85 17.19 -10.91
C ALA A 379 29.20 16.41 -12.08
N ARG A 380 28.52 15.30 -11.77
CA ARG A 380 27.68 14.53 -12.69
C ARG A 380 26.48 15.33 -13.19
N GLY A 381 25.92 16.25 -12.42
CA GLY A 381 24.85 17.14 -12.90
C GLY A 381 25.31 18.13 -13.96
N ARG A 382 26.62 18.41 -14.01
CA ARG A 382 27.28 19.24 -15.02
C ARG A 382 27.98 18.43 -16.13
N SER A 383 28.30 17.15 -15.91
CA SER A 383 29.02 16.28 -16.86
C SER A 383 28.30 15.01 -17.32
N LEU A 384 27.18 14.61 -16.70
CA LEU A 384 26.36 13.52 -17.24
C LEU A 384 25.53 14.06 -18.39
N THR A 385 25.82 13.51 -19.56
CA THR A 385 24.90 13.15 -20.63
C THR A 385 23.44 13.05 -20.17
N VAL A 386 22.77 14.21 -20.06
CA VAL A 386 21.30 14.32 -20.04
C VAL A 386 20.71 13.71 -21.31
N GLU A 387 21.53 13.54 -22.36
CA GLU A 387 21.19 12.88 -23.62
C GLU A 387 20.79 11.42 -23.47
N GLU A 388 21.49 10.58 -22.70
CA GLU A 388 21.31 9.12 -22.76
C GLU A 388 19.96 8.65 -22.17
N HIS A 389 19.54 9.25 -21.04
CA HIS A 389 18.25 8.94 -20.41
C HIS A 389 17.08 9.73 -21.02
N ARG A 390 17.30 10.94 -21.54
CA ARG A 390 16.32 11.57 -22.45
C ARG A 390 16.08 10.65 -23.64
N HIS A 391 17.11 9.98 -24.16
CA HIS A 391 16.97 9.10 -25.31
C HIS A 391 16.00 7.94 -25.05
N LEU A 392 16.05 7.27 -23.90
CA LEU A 392 15.13 6.15 -23.61
C LEU A 392 13.68 6.61 -23.39
N ALA A 393 13.46 7.61 -22.54
CA ALA A 393 12.12 8.14 -22.29
C ALA A 393 11.50 8.73 -23.56
N HIS A 394 12.27 9.49 -24.33
CA HIS A 394 11.85 10.08 -25.59
C HIS A 394 11.64 9.03 -26.69
N ARG A 395 12.45 7.95 -26.72
CA ARG A 395 12.24 6.83 -27.66
C ARG A 395 10.98 6.05 -27.31
N TRP A 396 10.75 5.78 -26.03
CA TRP A 396 9.54 5.10 -25.56
C TRP A 396 8.30 5.93 -25.86
N SER A 397 8.25 7.19 -25.38
CA SER A 397 7.11 8.09 -25.57
C SER A 397 6.88 8.39 -27.06
N GLY A 398 7.93 8.65 -27.83
CA GLY A 398 7.86 8.81 -29.29
C GLY A 398 7.36 7.55 -30.00
N GLY A 399 7.80 6.36 -29.56
CA GLY A 399 7.35 5.07 -30.07
C GLY A 399 5.87 4.81 -29.80
N VAL A 400 5.42 5.04 -28.56
CA VAL A 400 4.02 4.92 -28.12
C VAL A 400 3.13 5.90 -28.88
N VAL A 401 3.54 7.17 -29.00
CA VAL A 401 2.77 8.19 -29.75
C VAL A 401 2.70 7.87 -31.24
N ARG A 402 3.78 7.33 -31.83
CA ARG A 402 3.82 6.92 -33.23
C ARG A 402 2.90 5.74 -33.52
N HIS A 403 2.85 4.76 -32.62
CA HIS A 403 2.05 3.53 -32.76
C HIS A 403 0.85 3.50 -31.80
N ARG A 404 0.26 4.67 -31.52
CA ARG A 404 -0.77 4.88 -30.48
C ARG A 404 -1.94 3.89 -30.51
N TRP A 405 -2.42 3.49 -31.69
CA TRP A 405 -3.52 2.50 -31.78
C TRP A 405 -3.07 1.10 -31.39
N LEU A 406 -1.87 0.67 -31.78
CA LEU A 406 -1.29 -0.61 -31.36
C LEU A 406 -1.03 -0.61 -29.84
N ALA A 407 -0.57 0.51 -29.29
CA ALA A 407 -0.39 0.66 -27.85
C ALA A 407 -1.71 0.57 -27.10
N ILE A 408 -2.77 1.26 -27.56
CA ILE A 408 -4.10 1.21 -26.93
C ILE A 408 -4.67 -0.20 -26.99
N VAL A 409 -4.75 -0.81 -28.19
CA VAL A 409 -5.32 -2.15 -28.36
C VAL A 409 -4.49 -3.20 -27.63
N GLY A 410 -3.15 -3.10 -27.69
CA GLY A 410 -2.26 -4.03 -27.00
C GLY A 410 -2.41 -3.98 -25.48
N VAL A 411 -2.42 -2.79 -24.88
CA VAL A 411 -2.63 -2.65 -23.44
C VAL A 411 -4.03 -3.10 -23.04
N VAL A 412 -5.07 -2.70 -23.76
CA VAL A 412 -6.45 -3.12 -23.46
C VAL A 412 -6.61 -4.63 -23.59
N ALA A 413 -5.99 -5.27 -24.58
CA ALA A 413 -6.02 -6.71 -24.74
C ALA A 413 -5.28 -7.44 -23.62
N VAL A 414 -4.07 -6.98 -23.24
CA VAL A 414 -3.30 -7.57 -22.15
C VAL A 414 -4.05 -7.45 -20.82
N LEU A 415 -4.58 -6.27 -20.51
CA LEU A 415 -5.33 -6.05 -19.27
C LEU A 415 -6.68 -6.77 -19.28
N GLY A 416 -7.37 -6.80 -20.42
CA GLY A 416 -8.60 -7.56 -20.59
C GLY A 416 -8.39 -9.06 -20.42
N LEU A 417 -7.28 -9.61 -20.95
CA LEU A 417 -6.92 -11.02 -20.76
C LEU A 417 -6.56 -11.30 -19.29
N ALA A 418 -5.79 -10.41 -18.66
CA ALA A 418 -5.45 -10.52 -17.24
C ALA A 418 -6.67 -10.41 -16.33
N ALA A 419 -7.75 -9.76 -16.78
CA ALA A 419 -9.01 -9.63 -16.05
C ALA A 419 -9.96 -10.83 -16.22
N VAL A 420 -9.71 -11.75 -17.15
CA VAL A 420 -10.59 -12.93 -17.39
C VAL A 420 -10.84 -13.75 -16.11
N PRO A 421 -9.85 -14.03 -15.24
CA PRO A 421 -10.08 -14.83 -14.03
C PRO A 421 -11.05 -14.18 -13.04
N VAL A 422 -11.30 -12.86 -13.13
CA VAL A 422 -12.30 -12.18 -12.28
C VAL A 422 -13.70 -12.77 -12.46
N ALA A 423 -14.01 -13.36 -13.61
CA ALA A 423 -15.30 -13.98 -13.83
C ALA A 423 -15.56 -15.19 -12.89
N ASP A 424 -14.50 -15.83 -12.41
CA ASP A 424 -14.55 -16.99 -11.52
C ASP A 424 -14.26 -16.62 -10.06
N ILE A 425 -14.24 -15.31 -9.72
CA ILE A 425 -13.87 -14.87 -8.37
C ILE A 425 -14.88 -15.36 -7.32
N SER A 426 -14.45 -16.27 -6.44
CA SER A 426 -15.17 -16.56 -5.20
C SER A 426 -14.72 -15.63 -4.08
N LEU A 427 -15.68 -15.06 -3.35
CA LEU A 427 -15.41 -14.22 -2.19
C LEU A 427 -15.70 -15.02 -0.91
N GLY A 428 -14.78 -14.95 0.05
CA GLY A 428 -14.92 -15.67 1.32
C GLY A 428 -14.02 -15.10 2.42
N MET A 429 -14.24 -15.57 3.63
CA MET A 429 -13.39 -15.25 4.79
C MET A 429 -12.38 -16.40 4.99
N PRO A 430 -11.13 -16.10 5.42
CA PRO A 430 -10.14 -17.13 5.68
C PRO A 430 -10.65 -18.13 6.73
N ASN A 431 -10.45 -19.40 6.44
CA ASN A 431 -10.76 -20.54 7.31
C ASN A 431 -9.62 -21.58 7.18
N GLY A 432 -9.72 -22.71 7.88
CA GLY A 432 -8.71 -23.76 7.96
C GLY A 432 -8.40 -24.40 6.61
N SER A 433 -9.30 -24.33 5.63
CA SER A 433 -9.02 -24.78 4.26
C SER A 433 -7.96 -23.89 3.57
N THR A 434 -7.86 -22.63 3.95
CA THR A 434 -6.97 -21.64 3.32
C THR A 434 -5.62 -21.49 4.04
N ALA A 435 -5.45 -22.16 5.18
CA ALA A 435 -4.20 -22.14 5.94
C ALA A 435 -3.11 -23.00 5.28
N ASN A 436 -1.83 -22.70 5.56
CA ASN A 436 -0.71 -23.46 5.00
C ASN A 436 -0.66 -24.88 5.57
N LEU A 437 -0.09 -25.84 4.82
CA LEU A 437 -0.09 -27.27 5.20
C LEU A 437 0.67 -27.56 6.49
N ASP A 438 1.58 -26.69 6.91
CA ASP A 438 2.40 -26.82 8.10
C ASP A 438 1.72 -26.29 9.38
N THR A 439 0.50 -25.74 9.30
CA THR A 439 -0.21 -25.22 10.48
C THR A 439 -1.23 -26.20 11.05
N ASP A 440 -1.47 -26.10 12.35
CA ASP A 440 -2.43 -26.94 13.07
C ASP A 440 -3.84 -26.78 12.52
N GLU A 441 -4.26 -25.56 12.16
CA GLU A 441 -5.60 -25.29 11.63
C GLU A 441 -5.85 -26.06 10.33
N ARG A 442 -4.86 -26.10 9.44
CA ARG A 442 -4.97 -26.82 8.16
C ARG A 442 -4.99 -28.32 8.38
N GLN A 443 -4.11 -28.82 9.24
CA GLN A 443 -4.06 -30.25 9.56
C GLN A 443 -5.32 -30.71 10.29
N ALA A 444 -5.87 -29.88 11.18
CA ALA A 444 -7.15 -30.11 11.85
C ALA A 444 -8.29 -30.14 10.82
N TYR A 445 -8.36 -29.17 9.91
CA TYR A 445 -9.37 -29.13 8.85
C TYR A 445 -9.33 -30.40 7.98
N ASP A 446 -8.13 -30.84 7.56
CA ASP A 446 -7.94 -32.04 6.75
C ASP A 446 -8.24 -33.33 7.55
N ALA A 447 -7.94 -33.36 8.85
CA ALA A 447 -8.29 -34.47 9.73
C ALA A 447 -9.81 -34.57 9.93
N ILE A 448 -10.50 -33.46 10.18
CA ILE A 448 -11.96 -33.41 10.30
C ILE A 448 -12.62 -33.85 8.99
N THR A 449 -12.13 -33.35 7.85
CA THR A 449 -12.64 -33.71 6.52
C THR A 449 -12.50 -35.22 6.27
N ARG A 450 -11.33 -35.81 6.59
CA ARG A 450 -11.10 -37.25 6.41
C ARG A 450 -11.94 -38.11 7.36
N GLY A 451 -12.04 -37.73 8.63
CA GLY A 451 -12.66 -38.56 9.68
C GLY A 451 -14.19 -38.43 9.75
N PHE A 452 -14.73 -37.24 9.46
CA PHE A 452 -16.15 -36.92 9.65
C PHE A 452 -16.81 -36.37 8.36
N GLY A 453 -16.03 -35.94 7.38
CA GLY A 453 -16.50 -35.31 6.14
C GLY A 453 -16.45 -33.79 6.19
N GLU A 454 -16.47 -33.15 5.01
CA GLU A 454 -16.16 -31.73 4.85
C GLU A 454 -17.08 -30.79 5.65
N GLY A 455 -18.39 -31.06 5.71
CA GLY A 455 -19.33 -30.20 6.42
C GLY A 455 -19.14 -30.10 7.93
N TYR A 456 -18.34 -30.97 8.56
CA TYR A 456 -17.98 -30.79 9.98
C TYR A 456 -17.06 -29.59 10.22
N ASN A 457 -16.44 -29.04 9.18
CA ASN A 457 -15.73 -27.78 9.22
C ASN A 457 -16.67 -26.55 9.05
N ALA A 458 -17.97 -26.77 8.88
CA ALA A 458 -18.97 -25.74 8.62
C ALA A 458 -20.22 -25.83 9.53
N PRO A 459 -20.08 -26.04 10.86
CA PRO A 459 -21.23 -26.17 11.73
C PRO A 459 -22.05 -24.87 11.77
N LEU A 460 -23.36 -25.00 11.54
CA LEU A 460 -24.34 -23.93 11.67
C LEU A 460 -25.04 -24.06 13.03
N VAL A 461 -25.26 -22.93 13.71
CA VAL A 461 -26.05 -22.88 14.94
C VAL A 461 -27.42 -22.35 14.60
N VAL A 462 -28.44 -23.18 14.75
CA VAL A 462 -29.83 -22.83 14.49
C VAL A 462 -30.57 -22.65 15.81
N VAL A 463 -31.16 -21.47 15.99
CA VAL A 463 -31.94 -21.09 17.16
C VAL A 463 -33.40 -21.08 16.77
N ALA A 464 -34.20 -21.92 17.41
CA ALA A 464 -35.64 -21.93 17.24
C ALA A 464 -36.31 -21.21 18.42
N THR A 465 -37.14 -20.22 18.11
CA THR A 465 -37.87 -19.43 19.11
C THR A 465 -39.33 -19.23 18.70
N PRO A 466 -40.31 -19.45 19.58
CA PRO A 466 -41.71 -19.14 19.30
C PRO A 466 -41.95 -17.63 19.14
N ASP A 467 -42.75 -17.26 18.15
CA ASP A 467 -43.10 -15.88 17.79
C ASP A 467 -44.09 -15.25 18.78
N ASP A 468 -44.93 -16.07 19.40
CA ASP A 468 -46.00 -15.66 20.31
C ASP A 468 -45.60 -15.74 21.80
N GLY A 469 -44.33 -16.09 22.08
CA GLY A 469 -43.83 -16.33 23.44
C GLY A 469 -44.41 -17.58 24.10
N SER A 470 -45.00 -18.49 23.32
CA SER A 470 -45.37 -19.83 23.78
C SER A 470 -44.13 -20.65 24.11
N ARG A 471 -44.35 -21.87 24.62
CA ARG A 471 -43.27 -22.79 25.01
C ARG A 471 -43.13 -23.87 23.95
N LEU A 472 -41.90 -24.12 23.51
CA LEU A 472 -41.53 -25.28 22.73
C LEU A 472 -41.67 -26.53 23.62
N GLY A 473 -42.66 -27.35 23.32
CA GLY A 473 -42.81 -28.67 23.92
C GLY A 473 -41.77 -29.65 23.36
N GLN A 474 -41.63 -30.80 24.02
CA GLN A 474 -40.73 -31.86 23.55
C GLN A 474 -41.12 -32.40 22.16
N GLU A 475 -42.42 -32.41 21.85
CA GLU A 475 -42.93 -32.77 20.52
C GLU A 475 -42.53 -31.74 19.45
N ASP A 476 -42.50 -30.45 19.79
CA ASP A 476 -42.08 -29.38 18.89
C ASP A 476 -40.58 -29.51 18.59
N VAL A 477 -39.76 -29.73 19.61
CA VAL A 477 -38.32 -29.97 19.47
C VAL A 477 -38.05 -31.22 18.60
N ALA A 478 -38.82 -32.29 18.76
CA ALA A 478 -38.69 -33.49 17.94
C ALA A 478 -39.10 -33.25 16.47
N ARG A 479 -40.17 -32.47 16.24
CA ARG A 479 -40.60 -32.07 14.89
C ARG A 479 -39.56 -31.17 14.22
N LEU A 480 -39.03 -30.18 14.94
CA LEU A 480 -37.95 -29.30 14.48
C LEU A 480 -36.71 -30.11 14.10
N THR A 481 -36.29 -31.04 14.95
CA THR A 481 -35.15 -31.92 14.67
C THR A 481 -35.36 -32.71 13.38
N THR A 482 -36.56 -33.25 13.16
CA THR A 482 -36.88 -34.02 11.94
C THR A 482 -36.94 -33.12 10.72
N GLY A 483 -37.58 -31.96 10.82
CA GLY A 483 -37.68 -30.99 9.73
C GLY A 483 -36.31 -30.46 9.29
N LEU A 484 -35.43 -30.14 10.24
CA LEU A 484 -34.05 -29.74 9.95
C LEU A 484 -33.26 -30.88 9.28
N ARG A 485 -33.42 -32.14 9.72
CA ARG A 485 -32.77 -33.30 9.09
C ARG A 485 -33.27 -33.60 7.68
N ASP A 486 -34.55 -33.36 7.42
CA ASP A 486 -35.17 -33.57 6.11
C ASP A 486 -34.85 -32.43 5.12
N THR A 487 -34.22 -31.35 5.59
CA THR A 487 -33.82 -30.23 4.73
C THR A 487 -32.68 -30.67 3.81
N PRO A 488 -32.74 -30.37 2.49
CA PRO A 488 -31.65 -30.68 1.57
C PRO A 488 -30.31 -30.13 2.06
N ASP A 489 -29.22 -30.80 1.71
CA ASP A 489 -27.85 -30.40 2.05
C ASP A 489 -27.51 -30.42 3.56
N VAL A 490 -28.38 -31.01 4.39
CA VAL A 490 -28.13 -31.27 5.81
C VAL A 490 -27.64 -32.70 6.03
N LYS A 491 -26.42 -32.84 6.54
CA LYS A 491 -25.83 -34.14 6.89
C LYS A 491 -26.24 -34.63 8.28
N ALA A 492 -26.26 -33.74 9.26
CA ALA A 492 -26.58 -34.10 10.64
C ALA A 492 -27.20 -32.93 11.41
N VAL A 493 -28.04 -33.28 12.39
CA VAL A 493 -28.65 -32.31 13.32
C VAL A 493 -28.60 -32.86 14.73
N SER A 494 -28.12 -32.03 15.65
CA SER A 494 -27.98 -32.34 17.08
C SER A 494 -28.57 -31.21 17.93
N LEU A 495 -29.33 -31.56 18.97
CA LEU A 495 -29.81 -30.59 19.95
C LEU A 495 -28.66 -30.25 20.90
N MET A 496 -28.27 -28.97 20.96
CA MET A 496 -27.23 -28.46 21.86
C MET A 496 -27.79 -28.13 23.24
N GLY A 497 -29.00 -27.60 23.28
CA GLY A 497 -29.68 -27.22 24.50
C GLY A 497 -31.06 -26.65 24.23
N ALA A 498 -31.91 -26.67 25.24
CA ALA A 498 -33.18 -25.98 25.23
C ALA A 498 -33.33 -25.24 26.56
N ASP A 499 -33.95 -24.07 26.51
CA ASP A 499 -34.34 -23.34 27.71
C ASP A 499 -35.27 -24.24 28.57
N PRO A 500 -34.96 -24.46 29.86
CA PRO A 500 -35.83 -25.21 30.77
C PRO A 500 -37.25 -24.63 30.88
N GLN A 501 -37.44 -23.35 30.58
CA GLN A 501 -38.77 -22.71 30.55
C GLN A 501 -39.49 -22.83 29.21
N GLY A 502 -38.86 -23.46 28.20
CA GLY A 502 -39.41 -23.74 26.88
C GLY A 502 -39.36 -22.58 25.91
N GLY A 503 -38.64 -21.49 26.20
CA GLY A 503 -38.63 -20.29 25.35
C GLY A 503 -37.81 -20.42 24.06
N THR A 504 -36.71 -21.17 24.08
CA THR A 504 -35.77 -21.26 22.93
C THR A 504 -35.09 -22.63 22.89
N ALA A 505 -34.90 -23.19 21.69
CA ALA A 505 -34.12 -24.40 21.46
C ALA A 505 -32.96 -24.14 20.50
N ILE A 506 -31.79 -24.70 20.78
CA ILE A 506 -30.56 -24.52 20.01
C ILE A 506 -30.15 -25.85 19.39
N PHE A 507 -29.97 -25.85 18.08
CA PHE A 507 -29.53 -26.97 17.29
C PHE A 507 -28.18 -26.65 16.63
N THR A 508 -27.31 -27.64 16.55
CA THR A 508 -26.19 -27.62 15.61
C THR A 508 -26.62 -28.40 14.37
N VAL A 509 -26.51 -27.75 13.21
CA VAL A 509 -26.76 -28.32 11.89
C VAL A 509 -25.43 -28.43 11.18
N ILE A 510 -25.10 -29.65 10.72
CA ILE A 510 -23.90 -29.93 9.94
C ILE A 510 -24.30 -30.04 8.47
N PRO A 511 -23.79 -29.18 7.57
CA PRO A 511 -24.03 -29.29 6.13
C PRO A 511 -23.37 -30.54 5.53
N GLU A 512 -23.71 -30.86 4.28
CA GLU A 512 -23.01 -31.91 3.51
C GLU A 512 -21.58 -31.49 3.12
N GLU A 513 -21.41 -30.25 2.64
CA GLU A 513 -20.15 -29.69 2.12
C GLU A 513 -19.53 -28.64 3.06
N GLY A 514 -18.33 -28.15 2.73
CA GLY A 514 -17.55 -27.23 3.55
C GLY A 514 -18.06 -25.78 3.61
N PRO A 515 -17.35 -24.90 4.35
CA PRO A 515 -17.82 -23.54 4.63
C PRO A 515 -17.77 -22.60 3.41
N ASP A 516 -16.95 -22.91 2.40
CA ASP A 516 -16.80 -22.13 1.17
C ASP A 516 -17.69 -22.64 0.01
N ALA A 517 -18.49 -23.69 0.27
CA ALA A 517 -19.38 -24.28 -0.74
C ALA A 517 -20.64 -23.43 -0.95
N ALA A 518 -21.07 -23.30 -2.21
CA ALA A 518 -22.31 -22.59 -2.55
C ALA A 518 -23.54 -23.26 -1.92
N SER A 519 -23.55 -24.59 -1.84
CA SER A 519 -24.61 -25.39 -1.18
C SER A 519 -24.79 -25.03 0.29
N THR A 520 -23.69 -24.77 1.01
CA THR A 520 -23.72 -24.34 2.42
C THR A 520 -24.31 -22.93 2.57
N ALA A 521 -23.99 -22.01 1.66
CA ALA A 521 -24.61 -20.68 1.64
C ALA A 521 -26.11 -20.75 1.33
N ASP A 522 -26.49 -21.52 0.30
CA ASP A 522 -27.88 -21.77 -0.08
C ASP A 522 -28.68 -22.45 1.06
N LEU A 523 -28.04 -23.33 1.83
CA LEU A 523 -28.63 -23.95 3.02
C LEU A 523 -28.93 -22.91 4.11
N VAL A 524 -27.98 -22.00 4.39
CA VAL A 524 -28.19 -20.92 5.36
C VAL A 524 -29.41 -20.08 4.97
N ASP A 525 -29.51 -19.69 3.70
CA ASP A 525 -30.65 -18.93 3.17
C ASP A 525 -31.95 -19.73 3.22
N THR A 526 -31.89 -21.02 2.90
CA THR A 526 -33.03 -21.93 2.97
C THR A 526 -33.55 -22.06 4.40
N LEU A 527 -32.68 -22.24 5.39
CA LEU A 527 -33.05 -22.33 6.80
C LEU A 527 -33.68 -21.04 7.32
N ARG A 528 -33.23 -19.87 6.84
CA ARG A 528 -33.78 -18.56 7.19
C ARG A 528 -35.13 -18.29 6.53
N ALA A 529 -35.21 -18.49 5.21
CA ALA A 529 -36.41 -18.21 4.42
C ALA A 529 -37.53 -19.22 4.68
N SER A 530 -37.16 -20.48 4.88
CA SER A 530 -38.10 -21.59 5.04
C SER A 530 -38.45 -21.88 6.49
N GLY A 531 -38.07 -21.02 7.45
CA GLY A 531 -38.37 -21.17 8.87
C GLY A 531 -39.77 -21.74 9.14
N PRO A 532 -40.86 -21.12 8.64
CA PRO A 532 -42.23 -21.63 8.84
C PRO A 532 -42.55 -22.98 8.17
N THR A 533 -41.86 -23.34 7.09
CA THR A 533 -42.09 -24.58 6.32
C THR A 533 -41.27 -25.75 6.87
N VAL A 534 -40.03 -25.47 7.29
CA VAL A 534 -39.09 -26.42 7.92
C VAL A 534 -39.57 -26.76 9.33
N THR A 535 -40.11 -25.80 10.07
CA THR A 535 -40.63 -26.04 11.42
C THR A 535 -41.89 -26.91 11.42
N ARG A 536 -42.62 -27.00 10.28
CA ARG A 536 -43.98 -27.60 10.17
C ARG A 536 -44.91 -27.19 11.33
N THR A 537 -44.66 -26.01 11.90
CA THR A 537 -45.27 -25.49 13.12
C THR A 537 -45.46 -24.00 12.92
N GLU A 538 -46.71 -23.54 12.88
CA GLU A 538 -46.99 -22.11 12.80
C GLU A 538 -46.48 -21.40 14.05
N GLY A 539 -45.82 -20.25 13.88
CA GLY A 539 -45.38 -19.40 15.00
C GLY A 539 -44.04 -19.77 15.64
N VAL A 540 -43.12 -20.44 14.93
CA VAL A 540 -41.73 -20.62 15.37
C VAL A 540 -40.78 -20.01 14.34
N ALA A 541 -40.01 -19.00 14.75
CA ALA A 541 -38.93 -18.42 13.95
C ALA A 541 -37.64 -19.22 14.12
N LEU A 542 -36.92 -19.39 13.01
CA LEU A 542 -35.57 -19.93 12.98
C LEU A 542 -34.56 -18.79 12.74
N GLY A 543 -33.60 -18.68 13.65
CA GLY A 543 -32.39 -17.89 13.47
C GLY A 543 -31.22 -18.81 13.13
N VAL A 544 -30.37 -18.42 12.18
CA VAL A 544 -29.15 -19.16 11.84
C VAL A 544 -27.95 -18.27 12.15
N THR A 545 -27.00 -18.80 12.92
CA THR A 545 -25.76 -18.15 13.32
C THR A 545 -24.62 -19.18 13.39
N GLY A 546 -23.51 -18.83 14.03
CA GLY A 546 -22.26 -19.59 14.03
C GLY A 546 -21.23 -18.97 13.09
N LEU A 547 -19.95 -19.35 13.23
CA LEU A 547 -18.84 -18.72 12.51
C LEU A 547 -19.05 -18.76 10.98
N THR A 548 -19.53 -19.88 10.45
CA THR A 548 -19.82 -20.05 9.02
C THR A 548 -20.93 -19.11 8.55
N ALA A 549 -22.08 -19.06 9.25
CA ALA A 549 -23.19 -18.18 8.90
C ALA A 549 -22.81 -16.69 9.00
N VAL A 550 -22.02 -16.32 10.02
CA VAL A 550 -21.47 -14.97 10.16
C VAL A 550 -20.55 -14.63 8.98
N ASN A 551 -19.66 -15.54 8.56
CA ASN A 551 -18.78 -15.32 7.41
C ASN A 551 -19.54 -15.20 6.08
N ILE A 552 -20.62 -15.97 5.91
CA ILE A 552 -21.53 -15.87 4.76
C ILE A 552 -22.22 -14.49 4.75
N ASP A 553 -22.82 -14.06 5.88
CA ASP A 553 -23.47 -12.75 6.00
C ASP A 553 -22.51 -11.59 5.74
N ILE A 554 -21.27 -11.70 6.23
CA ILE A 554 -20.22 -10.72 5.96
C ILE A 554 -19.96 -10.66 4.46
N SER A 555 -19.80 -11.80 3.81
CA SER A 555 -19.46 -11.87 2.38
C SER A 555 -20.60 -11.36 1.49
N GLU A 556 -21.84 -11.73 1.78
CA GLU A 556 -23.03 -11.27 1.05
C GLU A 556 -23.24 -9.77 1.22
N LYS A 557 -23.23 -9.25 2.46
CA LYS A 557 -23.40 -7.81 2.71
C LYS A 557 -22.30 -6.98 2.05
N LEU A 558 -21.07 -7.49 2.01
CA LEU A 558 -19.96 -6.83 1.30
C LEU A 558 -20.13 -6.89 -0.22
N ALA A 559 -20.60 -8.00 -0.77
CA ALA A 559 -20.88 -8.13 -2.20
C ALA A 559 -21.97 -7.16 -2.65
N ASP A 560 -23.04 -7.01 -1.87
CA ASP A 560 -24.18 -6.13 -2.15
C ASP A 560 -23.79 -4.64 -2.20
N VAL A 561 -22.91 -4.21 -1.29
CA VAL A 561 -22.48 -2.81 -1.21
C VAL A 561 -21.37 -2.47 -2.21
N MET A 562 -20.69 -3.47 -2.79
CA MET A 562 -19.55 -3.26 -3.68
C MET A 562 -19.86 -2.40 -4.92
N PRO A 563 -20.98 -2.61 -5.66
CA PRO A 563 -21.32 -1.77 -6.81
C PRO A 563 -21.57 -0.31 -6.41
N LEU A 564 -22.25 -0.10 -5.27
CA LEU A 564 -22.49 1.22 -4.71
C LEU A 564 -21.16 1.91 -4.36
N TYR A 565 -20.26 1.19 -3.71
CA TYR A 565 -18.94 1.70 -3.35
C TYR A 565 -18.11 2.10 -4.57
N ILE A 566 -18.02 1.23 -5.58
CA ILE A 566 -17.31 1.53 -6.84
C ILE A 566 -17.92 2.77 -7.49
N GLY A 567 -19.26 2.87 -7.51
CA GLY A 567 -19.97 4.05 -8.01
C GLY A 567 -19.61 5.33 -7.26
N ILE A 568 -19.55 5.29 -5.92
CA ILE A 568 -19.17 6.41 -5.06
C ILE A 568 -17.72 6.83 -5.33
N VAL A 569 -16.77 5.89 -5.31
CA VAL A 569 -15.36 6.18 -5.56
C VAL A 569 -15.20 6.79 -6.93
N VAL A 570 -15.79 6.21 -7.98
CA VAL A 570 -15.77 6.72 -9.36
C VAL A 570 -16.41 8.11 -9.48
N ALA A 571 -17.50 8.39 -8.78
CA ALA A 571 -18.14 9.70 -8.80
C ALA A 571 -17.26 10.78 -8.13
N LEU A 572 -16.79 10.51 -6.91
CA LEU A 572 -15.92 11.42 -6.15
C LEU A 572 -14.60 11.66 -6.90
N SER A 573 -14.04 10.60 -7.45
CA SER A 573 -12.92 10.55 -8.38
C SER A 573 -13.04 11.55 -9.53
N LEU A 574 -14.13 11.45 -10.29
CA LEU A 574 -14.39 12.31 -11.43
C LEU A 574 -14.50 13.78 -10.99
N VAL A 575 -15.14 14.04 -9.84
CA VAL A 575 -15.28 15.39 -9.29
C VAL A 575 -13.93 16.00 -8.89
N VAL A 576 -13.10 15.25 -8.14
CA VAL A 576 -11.78 15.74 -7.69
C VAL A 576 -10.87 16.01 -8.88
N LEU A 577 -10.79 15.10 -9.85
CA LEU A 577 -9.95 15.29 -11.04
C LEU A 577 -10.46 16.39 -11.95
N LEU A 578 -11.78 16.55 -12.07
CA LEU A 578 -12.38 17.67 -12.79
C LEU A 578 -11.96 19.01 -12.16
N LEU A 579 -11.94 19.10 -10.83
CA LEU A 579 -11.51 20.29 -10.10
C LEU A 579 -10.01 20.59 -10.30
N VAL A 580 -9.18 19.55 -10.28
CA VAL A 580 -7.71 19.65 -10.41
C VAL A 580 -7.31 20.02 -11.84
N PHE A 581 -7.75 19.25 -12.83
CA PHE A 581 -7.32 19.42 -14.22
C PHE A 581 -8.18 20.42 -15.00
N ARG A 582 -9.37 20.77 -14.48
CA ARG A 582 -10.34 21.60 -15.19
C ARG A 582 -10.61 21.08 -16.61
N SER A 583 -10.80 19.76 -16.73
CA SER A 583 -11.13 19.04 -17.96
C SER A 583 -12.10 17.90 -17.63
N VAL A 584 -13.01 17.57 -18.54
CA VAL A 584 -13.93 16.43 -18.41
C VAL A 584 -13.33 15.14 -18.96
N VAL A 585 -12.50 15.25 -20.00
CA VAL A 585 -11.96 14.10 -20.72
C VAL A 585 -10.84 13.41 -19.93
N ILE A 586 -10.00 14.19 -19.24
CA ILE A 586 -8.87 13.67 -18.45
C ILE A 586 -9.35 12.80 -17.28
N PRO A 587 -10.35 13.23 -16.47
CA PRO A 587 -10.95 12.37 -15.46
C PRO A 587 -11.53 11.10 -16.06
N LEU A 588 -12.37 11.20 -17.09
CA LEU A 588 -13.06 10.04 -17.67
C LEU A 588 -12.08 8.98 -18.16
N LYS A 589 -11.04 9.38 -18.91
CA LYS A 589 -10.04 8.43 -19.41
C LYS A 589 -9.15 7.87 -18.29
N ALA A 590 -8.89 8.63 -17.22
CA ALA A 590 -8.18 8.13 -16.06
C ALA A 590 -9.01 7.07 -15.32
N THR A 591 -10.30 7.33 -15.09
CA THR A 591 -11.22 6.38 -14.47
C THR A 591 -11.36 5.10 -15.28
N LEU A 592 -11.48 5.19 -16.61
CA LEU A 592 -11.55 4.00 -17.47
C LEU A 592 -10.26 3.16 -17.43
N GLY A 593 -9.09 3.81 -17.48
CA GLY A 593 -7.81 3.12 -17.32
C GLY A 593 -7.69 2.46 -15.95
N PHE A 594 -8.15 3.14 -14.90
CA PHE A 594 -8.14 2.63 -13.54
C PHE A 594 -9.06 1.40 -13.35
N LEU A 595 -10.29 1.43 -13.87
CA LEU A 595 -11.19 0.27 -13.81
C LEU A 595 -10.60 -0.95 -14.52
N LEU A 596 -9.88 -0.72 -15.63
CA LEU A 596 -9.16 -1.77 -16.35
C LEU A 596 -7.98 -2.31 -15.53
N SER A 597 -7.22 -1.45 -14.83
CA SER A 597 -6.18 -1.87 -13.88
C SER A 597 -6.74 -2.71 -12.75
N ILE A 598 -7.88 -2.31 -12.16
CA ILE A 598 -8.55 -3.07 -11.11
C ILE A 598 -8.93 -4.46 -11.61
N GLY A 599 -9.58 -4.54 -12.77
CA GLY A 599 -9.98 -5.82 -13.36
C GLY A 599 -8.77 -6.75 -13.54
N ALA A 600 -7.68 -6.24 -14.09
CA ALA A 600 -6.44 -7.01 -14.23
C ALA A 600 -5.83 -7.40 -12.87
N THR A 601 -5.92 -6.53 -11.86
CA THR A 601 -5.41 -6.79 -10.51
C THR A 601 -6.14 -7.94 -9.85
N PHE A 602 -7.47 -7.90 -9.82
CA PHE A 602 -8.26 -8.98 -9.23
C PHE A 602 -8.19 -10.26 -10.05
N GLY A 603 -8.00 -10.18 -11.37
CA GLY A 603 -7.78 -11.36 -12.19
C GLY A 603 -6.45 -12.04 -11.88
N VAL A 604 -5.37 -11.28 -11.64
CA VAL A 604 -4.10 -11.83 -11.16
C VAL A 604 -4.22 -12.39 -9.75
N VAL A 605 -4.89 -11.69 -8.82
CA VAL A 605 -5.13 -12.18 -7.45
C VAL A 605 -5.90 -13.50 -7.49
N THR A 606 -6.96 -13.58 -8.30
CA THR A 606 -7.76 -14.79 -8.49
C THR A 606 -6.92 -15.93 -9.08
N ALA A 607 -6.14 -15.66 -10.13
CA ALA A 607 -5.26 -16.68 -10.71
C ALA A 607 -4.21 -17.20 -9.72
N VAL A 608 -3.69 -16.34 -8.84
CA VAL A 608 -2.68 -16.74 -7.85
C VAL A 608 -3.33 -17.53 -6.70
N PHE A 609 -4.34 -16.98 -6.03
CA PHE A 609 -4.89 -17.58 -4.80
C PHE A 609 -5.95 -18.65 -5.05
N GLN A 610 -6.76 -18.55 -6.12
CA GLN A 610 -7.80 -19.54 -6.42
C GLN A 610 -7.31 -20.60 -7.40
N TRP A 611 -6.66 -20.19 -8.50
CA TRP A 611 -6.15 -21.16 -9.47
C TRP A 611 -4.78 -21.73 -9.08
N GLY A 612 -4.11 -21.16 -8.06
CA GLY A 612 -2.85 -21.67 -7.52
C GLY A 612 -1.62 -21.33 -8.36
N TRP A 613 -1.68 -20.31 -9.22
CA TRP A 613 -0.51 -19.87 -9.98
C TRP A 613 0.57 -19.31 -9.05
N LEU A 614 1.84 -19.67 -9.31
CA LEU A 614 3.00 -19.16 -8.55
C LEU A 614 2.97 -19.45 -7.03
N LYS A 615 2.17 -20.43 -6.59
CA LYS A 615 2.04 -20.78 -5.16
C LYS A 615 3.39 -21.07 -4.48
N ASP A 616 4.26 -21.82 -5.15
CA ASP A 616 5.61 -22.17 -4.66
C ASP A 616 6.53 -20.93 -4.52
N LEU A 617 6.33 -19.90 -5.35
CA LEU A 617 7.13 -18.67 -5.32
C LEU A 617 6.77 -17.78 -4.14
N PHE A 618 5.48 -17.74 -3.79
CA PHE A 618 4.94 -16.91 -2.72
C PHE A 618 4.80 -17.64 -1.38
N GLY A 619 5.22 -18.91 -1.32
CA GLY A 619 5.27 -19.70 -0.09
C GLY A 619 3.89 -19.89 0.53
N PHE A 620 2.89 -20.21 -0.30
CA PHE A 620 1.63 -20.77 0.19
C PHE A 620 1.36 -22.08 -0.53
N ASP A 621 0.80 -23.05 0.18
CA ASP A 621 0.63 -24.40 -0.34
C ASP A 621 -0.81 -24.70 -0.77
N THR A 622 -1.76 -23.94 -0.21
CA THR A 622 -3.21 -24.11 -0.35
C THR A 622 -3.84 -22.95 -1.12
N THR A 623 -4.82 -23.26 -1.95
CA THR A 623 -5.66 -22.28 -2.66
C THR A 623 -6.93 -22.02 -1.88
N GLY A 624 -7.50 -20.82 -2.02
CA GLY A 624 -8.69 -20.42 -1.28
C GLY A 624 -9.40 -19.21 -1.88
N PRO A 625 -10.60 -18.88 -1.40
CA PRO A 625 -11.35 -17.72 -1.86
C PRO A 625 -10.59 -16.40 -1.66
N VAL A 626 -10.94 -15.41 -2.47
CA VAL A 626 -10.43 -14.04 -2.29
C VAL A 626 -11.16 -13.42 -1.12
N LEU A 627 -10.44 -12.71 -0.26
CA LEU A 627 -11.00 -12.07 0.92
C LEU A 627 -12.18 -11.14 0.57
N SER A 628 -13.33 -11.31 1.21
CA SER A 628 -14.58 -10.63 0.81
C SER A 628 -14.52 -9.11 0.79
N PHE A 629 -13.75 -8.48 1.69
CA PHE A 629 -13.58 -7.02 1.71
C PHE A 629 -12.34 -6.51 0.95
N LEU A 630 -11.51 -7.40 0.42
CA LEU A 630 -10.33 -7.01 -0.34
C LEU A 630 -10.69 -6.17 -1.56
N PRO A 631 -11.71 -6.51 -2.39
CA PRO A 631 -12.06 -5.71 -3.55
C PRO A 631 -12.41 -4.27 -3.20
N ILE A 632 -13.17 -4.08 -2.12
CA ILE A 632 -13.58 -2.78 -1.61
C ILE A 632 -12.35 -1.98 -1.14
N MET A 633 -11.53 -2.55 -0.27
CA MET A 633 -10.37 -1.86 0.30
C MET A 633 -9.30 -1.54 -0.77
N VAL A 634 -8.93 -2.53 -1.59
CA VAL A 634 -7.91 -2.36 -2.63
C VAL A 634 -8.36 -1.36 -3.68
N THR A 635 -9.64 -1.35 -4.06
CA THR A 635 -10.18 -0.34 -4.98
C THR A 635 -10.01 1.07 -4.42
N GLY A 636 -10.38 1.31 -3.16
CA GLY A 636 -10.21 2.61 -2.53
C GLY A 636 -8.76 3.06 -2.41
N ILE A 637 -7.91 2.15 -1.94
CA ILE A 637 -6.48 2.41 -1.73
C ILE A 637 -5.78 2.65 -3.09
N LEU A 638 -5.92 1.73 -4.05
CA LEU A 638 -5.32 1.89 -5.37
C LEU A 638 -5.84 3.13 -6.07
N TYR A 639 -7.13 3.47 -5.92
CA TYR A 639 -7.64 4.71 -6.48
C TYR A 639 -6.88 5.90 -5.92
N GLY A 640 -6.80 6.03 -4.59
CA GLY A 640 -6.05 7.11 -3.95
C GLY A 640 -4.60 7.19 -4.45
N LEU A 641 -3.88 6.05 -4.44
CA LEU A 641 -2.46 5.99 -4.78
C LEU A 641 -2.16 6.20 -6.27
N ALA A 642 -2.97 5.62 -7.15
CA ALA A 642 -2.74 5.67 -8.59
C ALA A 642 -2.89 7.11 -9.11
N MET A 643 -3.89 7.84 -8.60
CA MET A 643 -4.25 9.15 -9.15
C MET A 643 -3.17 10.22 -9.01
N ASP A 644 -2.24 10.05 -8.08
CA ASP A 644 -1.14 10.99 -7.84
C ASP A 644 -0.20 11.06 -9.04
N TYR A 645 0.10 9.91 -9.62
CA TYR A 645 0.91 9.83 -10.83
C TYR A 645 0.19 10.36 -12.06
N GLU A 646 -1.15 10.33 -12.07
CA GLU A 646 -1.96 10.97 -13.13
C GLU A 646 -1.73 12.46 -13.09
N MET A 647 -1.84 13.02 -11.89
CA MET A 647 -1.57 14.42 -11.64
C MET A 647 -0.17 14.79 -12.10
N PHE A 648 0.86 14.04 -11.72
CA PHE A 648 2.23 14.39 -12.08
C PHE A 648 2.49 14.32 -13.59
N LEU A 649 2.05 13.25 -14.24
CA LEU A 649 2.30 13.05 -15.66
C LEU A 649 1.50 14.05 -16.51
N VAL A 650 0.20 14.18 -16.26
CA VAL A 650 -0.68 15.06 -17.04
C VAL A 650 -0.43 16.53 -16.72
N SER A 651 -0.11 16.89 -15.47
CA SER A 651 0.27 18.26 -15.15
C SER A 651 1.55 18.66 -15.90
N SER A 652 2.54 17.77 -16.02
CA SER A 652 3.74 18.07 -16.80
C SER A 652 3.45 18.20 -18.31
N MET A 653 2.55 17.38 -18.85
CA MET A 653 2.05 17.53 -20.23
C MET A 653 1.31 18.86 -20.44
N ARG A 654 0.52 19.27 -19.44
CA ARG A 654 -0.20 20.55 -19.44
C ARG A 654 0.76 21.73 -19.34
N GLU A 655 1.79 21.63 -18.51
CA GLU A 655 2.83 22.65 -18.38
C GLU A 655 3.56 22.83 -19.72
N ALA A 656 3.94 21.75 -20.40
CA ALA A 656 4.52 21.81 -21.74
C ALA A 656 3.55 22.47 -22.76
N HIS A 657 2.26 22.15 -22.66
CA HIS A 657 1.23 22.73 -23.53
C HIS A 657 1.10 24.26 -23.34
N VAL A 658 1.01 24.71 -22.09
CA VAL A 658 0.91 26.14 -21.75
C VAL A 658 2.17 26.92 -22.14
N HIS A 659 3.34 26.28 -22.15
CA HIS A 659 4.61 26.88 -22.56
C HIS A 659 4.88 26.82 -24.07
N GLY A 660 3.86 26.50 -24.89
CA GLY A 660 3.91 26.67 -26.34
C GLY A 660 4.07 25.39 -27.16
N HIS A 661 4.27 24.23 -26.53
CA HIS A 661 4.19 22.95 -27.25
C HIS A 661 2.72 22.63 -27.58
N ARG A 662 2.43 22.11 -28.78
CA ARG A 662 1.05 21.80 -29.20
C ARG A 662 0.86 20.32 -29.51
N GLY A 663 -0.37 19.84 -29.30
CA GLY A 663 -0.75 18.46 -29.57
C GLY A 663 0.23 17.43 -29.00
N ARG A 664 0.87 16.66 -29.89
CA ARG A 664 1.74 15.52 -29.52
C ARG A 664 3.06 15.95 -28.89
N ASP A 665 3.61 17.09 -29.30
CA ASP A 665 4.91 17.54 -28.79
C ASP A 665 4.83 17.90 -27.31
N ALA A 666 3.68 18.42 -26.86
CA ALA A 666 3.42 18.67 -25.44
C ALA A 666 3.38 17.38 -24.62
N ILE A 667 2.84 16.30 -25.20
CA ILE A 667 2.76 14.99 -24.55
C ILE A 667 4.16 14.40 -24.38
N VAL A 668 4.97 14.40 -25.45
CA VAL A 668 6.35 13.87 -25.41
C VAL A 668 7.23 14.68 -24.46
N HIS A 669 7.21 16.02 -24.56
CA HIS A 669 8.03 16.87 -23.70
C HIS A 669 7.61 16.80 -22.22
N GLY A 670 6.31 16.75 -21.93
CA GLY A 670 5.82 16.58 -20.56
C GLY A 670 6.16 15.19 -20.00
N PHE A 671 6.01 14.14 -20.83
CA PHE A 671 6.37 12.78 -20.45
C PHE A 671 7.86 12.66 -20.07
N ASP A 672 8.75 13.24 -20.89
CA ASP A 672 10.20 13.18 -20.63
C ASP A 672 10.58 13.88 -19.31
N GLN A 673 9.83 14.90 -18.90
CA GLN A 673 10.08 15.62 -17.66
C GLN A 673 9.58 14.86 -16.42
N ALA A 674 8.43 14.21 -16.51
CA ALA A 674 7.78 13.57 -15.36
C ALA A 674 8.12 12.07 -15.21
N SER A 675 8.29 11.33 -16.32
CA SER A 675 8.39 9.86 -16.33
C SER A 675 9.45 9.30 -15.39
N ARG A 676 10.64 9.91 -15.32
CA ARG A 676 11.72 9.44 -14.43
C ARG A 676 11.32 9.41 -12.97
N VAL A 677 10.55 10.41 -12.52
CA VAL A 677 10.11 10.49 -11.12
C VAL A 677 9.06 9.44 -10.85
N VAL A 678 8.09 9.30 -11.77
CA VAL A 678 6.99 8.34 -11.64
C VAL A 678 7.50 6.90 -11.67
N VAL A 679 8.43 6.55 -12.56
CA VAL A 679 9.02 5.20 -12.62
C VAL A 679 9.78 4.87 -11.33
N ALA A 680 10.55 5.81 -10.79
CA ALA A 680 11.28 5.59 -9.53
C ALA A 680 10.30 5.37 -8.36
N ALA A 681 9.27 6.20 -8.26
CA ALA A 681 8.24 6.09 -7.24
C ALA A 681 7.47 4.76 -7.35
N ALA A 682 7.04 4.39 -8.56
CA ALA A 682 6.33 3.15 -8.82
C ALA A 682 7.15 1.91 -8.42
N ILE A 683 8.44 1.84 -8.78
CA ILE A 683 9.31 0.72 -8.40
C ILE A 683 9.40 0.60 -6.87
N ILE A 684 9.52 1.72 -6.16
CA ILE A 684 9.59 1.72 -4.69
C ILE A 684 8.28 1.22 -4.09
N MET A 685 7.13 1.74 -4.53
CA MET A 685 5.83 1.31 -3.99
C MET A 685 5.55 -0.16 -4.28
N VAL A 686 5.80 -0.62 -5.51
CA VAL A 686 5.67 -2.05 -5.87
C VAL A 686 6.55 -2.91 -4.96
N SER A 687 7.78 -2.47 -4.67
CA SER A 687 8.70 -3.22 -3.80
C SER A 687 8.24 -3.26 -2.34
N VAL A 688 7.70 -2.15 -1.82
CA VAL A 688 7.13 -2.08 -0.46
C VAL A 688 5.97 -3.04 -0.32
N PHE A 689 4.98 -2.99 -1.22
CA PHE A 689 3.81 -3.86 -1.18
C PHE A 689 4.16 -5.33 -1.46
N ALA A 690 5.12 -5.58 -2.36
CA ALA A 690 5.61 -6.93 -2.61
C ALA A 690 6.28 -7.56 -1.38
N GLY A 691 6.85 -6.76 -0.47
CA GLY A 691 7.37 -7.24 0.81
C GLY A 691 6.32 -7.92 1.69
N PHE A 692 5.06 -7.46 1.62
CA PHE A 692 3.94 -8.03 2.38
C PHE A 692 3.44 -9.37 1.81
N ILE A 693 3.83 -9.73 0.57
CA ILE A 693 3.48 -11.03 -0.03
C ILE A 693 4.12 -12.18 0.75
N PHE A 694 5.25 -11.95 1.43
CA PHE A 694 5.94 -12.98 2.21
C PHE A 694 5.45 -13.08 3.67
N SER A 695 4.31 -12.44 3.99
CA SER A 695 3.65 -12.63 5.29
C SER A 695 3.09 -14.05 5.42
N ALA A 696 3.12 -14.58 6.64
CA ALA A 696 2.46 -15.85 6.97
C ALA A 696 0.93 -15.72 6.96
N ASP A 697 0.40 -14.53 7.26
CA ASP A 697 -1.03 -14.25 7.25
C ASP A 697 -1.57 -14.16 5.81
N PRO A 698 -2.53 -15.04 5.41
CA PRO A 698 -3.17 -15.00 4.09
C PRO A 698 -3.78 -13.65 3.75
N MET A 699 -4.37 -12.95 4.73
CA MET A 699 -4.98 -11.64 4.53
C MET A 699 -3.94 -10.61 4.08
N ILE A 700 -2.83 -10.50 4.82
CA ILE A 700 -1.75 -9.55 4.52
C ILE A 700 -1.11 -9.89 3.16
N LYS A 701 -0.90 -11.18 2.89
CA LYS A 701 -0.34 -11.68 1.63
C LYS A 701 -1.21 -11.28 0.43
N GLN A 702 -2.54 -11.43 0.53
CA GLN A 702 -3.47 -11.01 -0.51
C GLN A 702 -3.46 -9.49 -0.73
N PHE A 703 -3.47 -8.67 0.34
CA PHE A 703 -3.35 -7.21 0.22
C PHE A 703 -2.02 -6.77 -0.42
N GLY A 704 -0.92 -7.38 0.00
CA GLY A 704 0.41 -7.11 -0.55
C GLY A 704 0.48 -7.38 -2.05
N LEU A 705 -0.03 -8.53 -2.50
CA LEU A 705 -0.06 -8.89 -3.92
C LEU A 705 -0.98 -7.95 -4.71
N ALA A 706 -2.20 -7.73 -4.23
CA ALA A 706 -3.19 -6.90 -4.92
C ALA A 706 -2.68 -5.46 -5.11
N LEU A 707 -2.10 -4.85 -4.07
CA LEU A 707 -1.56 -3.50 -4.15
C LEU A 707 -0.30 -3.44 -5.03
N ALA A 708 0.61 -4.41 -4.92
CA ALA A 708 1.82 -4.46 -5.74
C ALA A 708 1.49 -4.62 -7.24
N VAL A 709 0.63 -5.57 -7.60
CA VAL A 709 0.19 -5.80 -8.98
C VAL A 709 -0.61 -4.60 -9.49
N GLY A 710 -1.54 -4.07 -8.68
CA GLY A 710 -2.35 -2.92 -9.07
C GLY A 710 -1.53 -1.69 -9.39
N ILE A 711 -0.52 -1.38 -8.58
CA ILE A 711 0.40 -0.26 -8.85
C ILE A 711 1.30 -0.57 -10.04
N LEU A 712 1.80 -1.80 -10.19
CA LEU A 712 2.63 -2.21 -11.33
C LEU A 712 1.86 -2.03 -12.65
N VAL A 713 0.64 -2.53 -12.72
CA VAL A 713 -0.24 -2.43 -13.88
C VAL A 713 -0.59 -0.97 -14.17
N ASP A 714 -1.03 -0.22 -13.16
CA ASP A 714 -1.42 1.17 -13.34
C ASP A 714 -0.23 2.03 -13.78
N ALA A 715 0.89 1.94 -13.07
CA ALA A 715 2.05 2.80 -13.35
C ALA A 715 2.67 2.52 -14.73
N PHE A 716 2.83 1.26 -15.13
CA PHE A 716 3.56 0.93 -16.35
C PHE A 716 2.66 0.74 -17.57
N LEU A 717 1.57 -0.03 -17.45
CA LEU A 717 0.70 -0.33 -18.59
C LEU A 717 -0.28 0.81 -18.83
N VAL A 718 -0.96 1.30 -17.79
CA VAL A 718 -1.90 2.41 -17.98
C VAL A 718 -1.16 3.72 -18.15
N ARG A 719 -0.30 4.08 -17.22
CA ARG A 719 0.20 5.45 -17.12
C ARG A 719 1.40 5.74 -18.01
N MET A 720 2.35 4.81 -18.14
CA MET A 720 3.49 4.98 -19.05
C MET A 720 3.17 4.65 -20.51
N THR A 721 2.05 3.95 -20.78
CA THR A 721 1.74 3.45 -22.13
C THR A 721 0.37 3.90 -22.63
N LEU A 722 -0.73 3.54 -21.94
CA LEU A 722 -2.09 3.88 -22.38
C LEU A 722 -2.36 5.39 -22.35
N VAL A 723 -1.97 6.09 -21.28
CA VAL A 723 -2.24 7.53 -21.09
C VAL A 723 -1.60 8.37 -22.20
N PRO A 724 -0.29 8.29 -22.52
CA PRO A 724 0.31 9.04 -23.62
C PRO A 724 -0.34 8.69 -24.97
N ALA A 725 -0.68 7.42 -25.21
CA ALA A 725 -1.31 6.99 -26.43
C ALA A 725 -2.71 7.61 -26.60
N VAL A 726 -3.57 7.51 -25.59
CA VAL A 726 -4.93 8.08 -25.58
C VAL A 726 -4.88 9.60 -25.68
N MET A 727 -4.01 10.27 -24.91
CA MET A 727 -3.81 11.72 -25.01
C MET A 727 -3.38 12.14 -26.41
N SER A 728 -2.53 11.35 -27.08
CA SER A 728 -2.08 11.65 -28.44
C SER A 728 -3.17 11.48 -29.49
N VAL A 729 -4.20 10.65 -29.23
CA VAL A 729 -5.40 10.50 -30.06
C VAL A 729 -6.33 11.69 -29.87
N LEU A 730 -6.57 12.07 -28.61
CA LEU A 730 -7.47 13.17 -28.25
C LEU A 730 -6.93 14.55 -28.62
N GLY A 731 -5.60 14.74 -28.58
CA GLY A 731 -4.95 16.00 -28.92
C GLY A 731 -5.48 17.17 -28.08
N GLU A 732 -5.88 18.25 -28.74
CA GLU A 732 -6.41 19.46 -28.09
C GLU A 732 -7.75 19.22 -27.36
N ALA A 733 -8.53 18.22 -27.79
CA ALA A 733 -9.80 17.90 -27.14
C ALA A 733 -9.64 17.35 -25.73
N ALA A 734 -8.45 16.85 -25.36
CA ALA A 734 -8.16 16.38 -24.01
C ALA A 734 -8.28 17.49 -22.97
N TRP A 735 -8.06 18.74 -23.36
CA TRP A 735 -8.09 19.92 -22.48
C TRP A 735 -9.44 20.65 -22.46
N TRP A 736 -10.47 20.04 -23.05
CA TRP A 736 -11.78 20.67 -23.21
C TRP A 736 -12.56 20.76 -21.89
N LEU A 737 -13.18 21.94 -21.68
CA LEU A 737 -14.09 22.21 -20.56
C LEU A 737 -15.28 23.07 -21.02
N PRO A 738 -16.53 22.72 -20.65
CA PRO A 738 -17.69 23.56 -20.94
C PRO A 738 -17.60 24.94 -20.27
N ARG A 739 -17.99 26.01 -20.98
CA ARG A 739 -17.92 27.40 -20.48
C ARG A 739 -18.73 27.67 -19.20
N ARG A 740 -19.85 26.96 -19.02
CA ARG A 740 -20.66 27.08 -17.79
C ARG A 740 -19.93 26.48 -16.58
N LEU A 741 -19.30 25.32 -16.76
CA LEU A 741 -18.49 24.68 -15.71
C LEU A 741 -17.24 25.52 -15.39
N SER A 742 -16.55 26.07 -16.38
CA SER A 742 -15.37 26.90 -16.14
C SER A 742 -15.66 28.15 -15.30
N ALA A 743 -16.90 28.66 -15.34
CA ALA A 743 -17.32 29.83 -14.58
C ALA A 743 -17.62 29.51 -13.10
N VAL A 744 -18.05 28.28 -12.80
CA VAL A 744 -18.45 27.85 -11.45
C VAL A 744 -17.29 27.21 -10.69
N LEU A 745 -16.39 26.50 -11.39
CA LEU A 745 -15.31 25.76 -10.74
C LEU A 745 -14.27 26.69 -10.11
N PRO A 746 -13.85 26.48 -8.85
CA PRO A 746 -12.77 27.25 -8.24
C PRO A 746 -11.43 27.02 -8.95
N ASN A 747 -10.50 27.98 -8.84
CA ASN A 747 -9.13 27.83 -9.34
C ASN A 747 -8.20 27.36 -8.21
N LEU A 748 -8.00 26.06 -8.15
CA LEU A 748 -7.07 25.41 -7.24
C LEU A 748 -5.67 25.53 -7.85
N ASP A 749 -4.85 26.46 -7.37
CA ASP A 749 -3.48 26.71 -7.86
C ASP A 749 -2.54 25.53 -7.50
N VAL A 750 -2.73 24.39 -8.18
CA VAL A 750 -2.00 23.12 -7.98
C VAL A 750 -0.57 23.22 -8.51
N GLU A 751 -0.39 23.88 -9.67
CA GLU A 751 0.88 24.00 -10.41
C GLU A 751 1.81 25.11 -9.87
N GLY A 752 1.32 25.95 -8.94
CA GLY A 752 2.07 27.04 -8.34
C GLY A 752 2.25 28.26 -9.26
N ASP A 753 1.30 28.51 -10.15
CA ASP A 753 1.32 29.65 -11.07
C ASP A 753 1.38 30.99 -10.35
N GLN A 754 0.74 31.09 -9.18
CA GLN A 754 0.82 32.31 -8.37
C GLN A 754 2.21 32.50 -7.75
N LEU A 755 2.85 31.42 -7.31
CA LEU A 755 4.22 31.46 -6.78
C LEU A 755 5.22 31.85 -7.89
N LYS A 756 5.10 31.25 -9.08
CA LYS A 756 5.94 31.61 -10.24
C LYS A 756 5.79 33.10 -10.60
N ARG A 757 4.56 33.62 -10.62
CA ARG A 757 4.29 35.05 -10.84
C ARG A 757 4.90 35.92 -9.73
N HIS A 758 4.77 35.51 -8.46
CA HIS A 758 5.34 36.24 -7.33
C HIS A 758 6.88 36.30 -7.39
N LEU A 759 7.53 35.18 -7.68
CA LEU A 759 8.99 35.10 -7.82
C LEU A 759 9.50 35.94 -9.01
N ARG A 760 8.77 35.98 -10.13
CA ARG A 760 9.09 36.88 -11.26
C ARG A 760 8.89 38.36 -10.95
N SER A 761 7.96 38.69 -10.05
CA SER A 761 7.68 40.07 -9.63
C SER A 761 8.61 40.60 -8.53
N GLN A 762 9.36 39.72 -7.85
CA GLN A 762 10.41 40.15 -6.95
C GLN A 762 11.67 40.47 -7.76
N PRO A 763 12.19 41.72 -7.75
CA PRO A 763 13.48 42.01 -8.35
C PRO A 763 14.55 41.18 -7.65
N ASP A 764 15.34 40.51 -8.47
CA ASP A 764 16.39 39.55 -8.12
C ASP A 764 17.18 39.96 -6.86
N GLN A 765 16.84 39.39 -5.70
CA GLN A 765 17.77 39.31 -4.57
C GLN A 765 18.67 38.11 -4.79
N THR A 766 19.40 38.11 -5.89
CA THR A 766 20.56 37.26 -6.07
C THR A 766 21.66 37.94 -5.25
N PRO A 767 22.07 37.43 -4.07
CA PRO A 767 23.32 37.89 -3.47
C PRO A 767 24.40 37.68 -4.52
N PRO A 768 25.27 38.67 -4.76
CA PRO A 768 26.17 38.65 -5.91
C PRO A 768 26.90 37.31 -5.90
N ALA A 769 26.75 36.56 -7.00
CA ALA A 769 27.74 35.55 -7.35
C ALA A 769 29.10 36.22 -7.15
N HIS A 770 30.04 35.54 -6.48
CA HIS A 770 31.39 36.05 -6.31
C HIS A 770 31.83 36.66 -7.63
N ARG A 771 31.83 38.00 -7.70
CA ARG A 771 32.42 38.71 -8.82
C ARG A 771 33.89 38.31 -8.71
N PRO A 772 34.49 37.65 -9.72
CA PRO A 772 35.93 37.70 -9.81
C PRO A 772 36.29 39.18 -9.77
N ARG A 773 37.27 39.54 -8.95
CA ARG A 773 37.73 40.94 -8.82
C ARG A 773 37.93 41.47 -10.24
N HIS A 774 37.10 42.42 -10.66
CA HIS A 774 37.37 43.21 -11.86
C HIS A 774 38.70 43.92 -11.60
N VAL A 775 39.79 43.41 -12.17
CA VAL A 775 40.95 44.24 -12.47
C VAL A 775 40.48 45.15 -13.59
N ALA A 776 40.33 46.43 -13.29
CA ALA A 776 39.99 47.43 -14.29
C ALA A 776 41.15 47.55 -15.28
N VAL A 777 41.05 46.87 -16.42
CA VAL A 777 41.90 47.15 -17.57
C VAL A 777 41.28 48.35 -18.28
N ALA A 778 41.91 49.51 -18.12
CA ALA A 778 41.53 50.70 -18.85
C ALA A 778 41.84 50.48 -20.34
N THR A 779 40.81 50.32 -21.16
CA THR A 779 40.90 50.53 -22.62
C THR A 779 41.21 51.99 -22.87
N SER A 780 42.49 52.32 -23.06
CA SER A 780 42.88 53.62 -23.59
C SER A 780 42.59 53.66 -25.08
N THR A 781 41.47 54.28 -25.45
CA THR A 781 41.31 54.89 -26.76
C THR A 781 42.39 55.97 -26.89
N GLN A 782 43.42 55.73 -27.70
CA GLN A 782 44.40 56.76 -28.07
C GLN A 782 43.69 57.88 -28.83
N VAL A 783 43.42 58.97 -28.13
CA VAL A 783 43.37 60.31 -28.71
C VAL A 783 44.79 60.85 -28.62
N THR A 784 45.31 61.31 -29.75
CA THR A 784 46.63 61.93 -29.92
C THR A 784 46.89 63.00 -28.87
N GLY A 785 47.93 62.82 -28.06
CA GLY A 785 48.42 63.83 -27.12
C GLY A 785 49.79 63.45 -26.57
N ASN A 786 50.80 64.29 -26.88
CA ASN A 786 52.18 64.17 -26.41
C ASN A 786 52.27 64.01 -24.88
N GLY A 787 52.95 62.95 -24.42
CA GLY A 787 53.34 62.82 -23.01
C GLY A 787 53.96 61.46 -22.68
N HIS A 788 55.28 61.48 -22.44
CA HIS A 788 56.16 60.46 -21.86
C HIS A 788 55.49 59.21 -21.22
N HIS A 789 55.81 58.02 -21.75
CA HIS A 789 55.57 56.72 -21.13
C HIS A 789 56.70 56.36 -20.14
N PRO A 790 56.41 55.71 -18.99
CA PRO A 790 57.43 55.08 -18.16
C PRO A 790 57.89 53.75 -18.78
N GLU A 791 59.20 53.51 -18.77
CA GLU A 791 59.83 52.25 -19.20
C GLU A 791 59.36 51.08 -18.32
N GLY A 792 58.89 49.99 -18.96
CA GLY A 792 58.55 48.72 -18.30
C GLY A 792 57.11 48.21 -18.48
N ALA A 793 56.25 48.90 -19.24
CA ALA A 793 54.90 48.42 -19.53
C ALA A 793 54.88 47.55 -20.81
N LEU A 794 54.61 46.25 -20.66
CA LEU A 794 54.31 45.33 -21.76
C LEU A 794 53.13 45.90 -22.59
N SER A 795 53.34 46.10 -23.89
CA SER A 795 52.27 46.53 -24.79
C SER A 795 51.60 45.32 -25.42
N MET A 796 50.37 45.01 -24.98
CA MET A 796 49.52 43.99 -25.60
C MET A 796 48.45 44.66 -26.46
N ALA A 797 48.28 44.18 -27.69
CA ALA A 797 47.24 44.64 -28.59
C ALA A 797 46.48 43.45 -29.18
N PHE A 798 45.15 43.54 -29.17
CA PHE A 798 44.25 42.55 -29.75
C PHE A 798 43.56 43.16 -30.96
N HIS A 799 43.53 42.42 -32.07
CA HIS A 799 42.79 42.79 -33.25
C HIS A 799 41.93 41.61 -33.70
N ILE A 800 40.61 41.81 -33.72
CA ILE A 800 39.69 40.89 -34.37
C ILE A 800 39.50 41.44 -35.79
N PRO A 801 40.09 40.82 -36.82
CA PRO A 801 39.98 41.33 -38.17
C PRO A 801 38.52 41.23 -38.65
N PRO A 802 37.99 42.24 -39.36
CA PRO A 802 36.69 42.12 -40.02
C PRO A 802 36.74 40.96 -41.01
N SER A 803 35.71 40.11 -40.99
CA SER A 803 35.61 38.86 -41.75
C SER A 803 36.18 38.98 -43.16
N ARG A 804 37.37 38.41 -43.41
CA ARG A 804 37.91 38.23 -44.75
C ARG A 804 37.19 37.04 -45.39
N LYS A 805 36.67 37.21 -46.61
CA LYS A 805 36.06 36.11 -47.39
C LYS A 805 37.03 34.92 -47.44
N GLY A 806 36.68 33.83 -46.75
CA GLY A 806 37.40 32.55 -46.79
C GLY A 806 38.09 32.11 -45.50
N LEU A 807 38.07 32.88 -44.41
CA LEU A 807 38.58 32.46 -43.09
C LEU A 807 37.41 32.16 -42.13
N PRO A 808 37.47 31.08 -41.31
CA PRO A 808 36.42 30.76 -40.34
C PRO A 808 36.30 31.87 -39.28
N GLU A 809 35.07 32.26 -38.90
CA GLU A 809 34.70 33.36 -37.97
C GLU A 809 35.18 33.18 -36.50
N ASN A 810 36.17 32.32 -36.27
CA ASN A 810 36.61 31.86 -34.96
C ASN A 810 38.12 32.09 -34.75
N ARG A 811 38.74 33.13 -35.33
CA ARG A 811 40.17 33.37 -35.16
C ARG A 811 40.50 34.79 -34.74
N PHE A 812 41.59 34.97 -33.99
CA PHE A 812 42.09 36.28 -33.54
C PHE A 812 43.61 36.38 -33.70
N ASP A 813 44.10 37.61 -33.80
CA ASP A 813 45.54 37.90 -33.86
C ASP A 813 46.01 38.43 -32.51
N PHE A 814 47.17 37.97 -32.06
CA PHE A 814 47.78 38.33 -30.77
C PHE A 814 49.17 38.93 -30.99
N THR A 815 49.40 40.14 -30.47
CA THR A 815 50.72 40.78 -30.51
C THR A 815 51.28 40.96 -29.10
N LEU A 816 52.48 40.43 -28.88
CA LEU A 816 53.28 40.63 -27.66
C LEU A 816 54.66 41.19 -28.03
N ASP A 817 55.02 42.36 -27.47
CA ASP A 817 56.32 43.02 -27.68
C ASP A 817 56.76 43.09 -29.16
N GLY A 818 55.81 43.47 -30.04
CA GLY A 818 56.04 43.62 -31.47
C GLY A 818 56.02 42.33 -32.29
N THR A 819 55.91 41.16 -31.65
CA THR A 819 55.76 39.87 -32.33
C THR A 819 54.29 39.52 -32.45
N THR A 820 53.77 39.40 -33.67
CA THR A 820 52.35 39.10 -33.93
C THR A 820 52.16 37.66 -34.37
N VAL A 821 51.33 36.93 -33.64
CA VAL A 821 50.84 35.59 -33.99
C VAL A 821 49.44 35.74 -34.57
N ASN A 822 49.30 35.35 -35.85
CA ASN A 822 48.02 35.46 -36.55
C ASN A 822 47.24 34.14 -36.49
N ASP A 823 45.93 34.23 -36.71
CA ASP A 823 45.04 33.08 -36.96
C ASP A 823 44.92 32.08 -35.79
N LEU A 824 44.89 32.53 -34.54
CA LEU A 824 44.67 31.64 -33.38
C LEU A 824 43.19 31.22 -33.25
N PRO A 825 42.86 29.93 -33.04
CA PRO A 825 41.47 29.48 -32.91
C PRO A 825 40.81 29.89 -31.58
N LEU A 826 39.54 30.28 -31.66
CA LEU A 826 38.61 30.45 -30.54
C LEU A 826 37.87 29.13 -30.31
N LEU A 827 38.17 28.44 -29.21
CA LEU A 827 37.51 27.18 -28.86
C LEU A 827 36.17 27.44 -28.17
N PRO A 828 35.08 26.76 -28.57
CA PRO A 828 33.85 26.76 -27.80
C PRO A 828 34.05 25.86 -26.57
N TYR A 829 34.02 26.46 -25.38
CA TYR A 829 34.10 25.80 -24.06
C TYR A 829 35.47 25.24 -23.65
N ALA A 830 36.33 26.08 -23.08
CA ALA A 830 37.34 25.65 -22.11
C ALA A 830 36.83 25.90 -20.67
N PRO A 831 37.07 24.99 -19.71
CA PRO A 831 36.54 25.11 -18.35
C PRO A 831 37.22 26.21 -17.54
N LEU A 832 36.39 27.02 -16.87
CA LEU A 832 36.66 28.16 -15.98
C LEU A 832 37.55 27.91 -14.73
N VAL A 833 38.46 26.92 -14.73
CA VAL A 833 39.28 26.54 -13.56
C VAL A 833 40.71 26.11 -13.96
N ALA A 834 41.33 26.77 -14.94
CA ALA A 834 42.57 26.27 -15.55
C ALA A 834 43.81 27.15 -15.31
N VAL A 835 44.06 27.65 -14.09
CA VAL A 835 45.41 28.16 -13.74
C VAL A 835 45.84 27.80 -12.30
N GLU A 836 44.94 27.66 -11.33
CA GLU A 836 45.37 27.35 -9.95
C GLU A 836 45.66 25.87 -9.69
N ALA A 837 45.34 24.96 -10.62
CA ALA A 837 45.38 23.51 -10.37
C ALA A 837 46.27 22.67 -11.31
N PHE A 838 46.99 23.28 -12.25
CA PHE A 838 47.84 22.57 -13.22
C PHE A 838 49.33 22.91 -13.00
N GLN A 839 50.22 21.92 -13.04
CA GLN A 839 51.64 22.19 -13.20
C GLN A 839 51.85 22.79 -14.61
N ALA A 840 52.62 23.88 -14.70
CA ALA A 840 52.75 24.70 -15.92
C ALA A 840 53.03 23.92 -17.22
N GLY A 841 53.67 22.74 -17.13
CA GLY A 841 53.96 21.88 -18.29
C GLY A 841 52.73 21.22 -18.92
N GLU A 842 51.76 20.76 -18.14
CA GLU A 842 50.57 20.07 -18.68
C GLU A 842 49.58 21.07 -19.34
N ALA A 843 49.53 22.31 -18.84
CA ALA A 843 48.75 23.39 -19.46
C ALA A 843 49.34 23.81 -20.82
N LEU A 844 50.67 23.84 -20.93
CA LEU A 844 51.38 24.14 -22.17
C LEU A 844 51.07 23.09 -23.26
N GLU A 845 51.11 21.80 -22.95
CA GLU A 845 50.75 20.75 -23.92
C GLU A 845 49.30 20.85 -24.40
N ALA A 846 48.35 21.13 -23.50
CA ALA A 846 46.94 21.27 -23.87
C ALA A 846 46.72 22.47 -24.81
N VAL A 847 47.35 23.60 -24.53
CA VAL A 847 47.31 24.82 -25.37
C VAL A 847 47.95 24.58 -26.73
N LEU A 848 49.11 23.91 -26.77
CA LEU A 848 49.80 23.58 -28.02
C LEU A 848 48.97 22.61 -28.88
N THR A 849 48.33 21.61 -28.27
CA THR A 849 47.47 20.64 -28.97
C THR A 849 46.23 21.29 -29.59
N ALA A 850 45.72 22.36 -28.98
CA ALA A 850 44.61 23.14 -29.52
C ALA A 850 45.00 24.09 -30.65
N CYS A 851 46.29 24.39 -30.82
CA CYS A 851 46.80 25.29 -31.85
C CYS A 851 47.21 24.50 -33.10
N ASP A 852 46.44 24.61 -34.20
CA ASP A 852 46.70 23.85 -35.45
C ASP A 852 47.86 24.39 -36.31
N THR A 853 48.46 25.53 -35.94
CA THR A 853 49.52 26.18 -36.74
C THR A 853 50.88 26.07 -36.06
N GLU A 854 51.85 25.42 -36.72
CA GLU A 854 53.23 25.24 -36.22
C GLU A 854 53.89 26.57 -35.78
N GLY A 855 53.63 27.66 -36.51
CA GLY A 855 54.18 28.98 -36.16
C GLY A 855 53.65 29.54 -34.84
N ALA A 856 52.40 29.27 -34.47
CA ALA A 856 51.82 29.70 -33.20
C ALA A 856 52.35 28.84 -32.05
N GLN A 857 52.50 27.53 -32.27
CA GLN A 857 53.07 26.62 -31.29
C GLN A 857 54.51 26.99 -30.91
N GLU A 858 55.33 27.41 -31.87
CA GLU A 858 56.72 27.79 -31.63
C GLU A 858 56.84 29.06 -30.78
N VAL A 859 55.99 30.06 -31.03
CA VAL A 859 55.97 31.30 -30.23
C VAL A 859 55.48 31.01 -28.80
N ILE A 860 54.46 30.17 -28.63
CA ILE A 860 53.93 29.80 -27.31
C ILE A 860 54.98 29.05 -26.48
N ARG A 861 55.83 28.22 -27.10
CA ARG A 861 56.94 27.54 -26.42
C ARG A 861 58.05 28.47 -25.94
N GLN A 862 58.17 29.66 -26.53
CA GLN A 862 59.19 30.65 -26.19
C GLN A 862 58.74 31.64 -25.10
N LEU A 863 57.47 31.59 -24.69
CA LEU A 863 56.95 32.43 -23.61
C LEU A 863 57.50 31.96 -22.26
N ASP A 864 57.93 32.92 -21.43
CA ASP A 864 58.20 32.61 -20.02
C ASP A 864 56.91 32.32 -19.22
N ALA A 865 57.06 31.91 -17.97
CA ALA A 865 55.91 31.47 -17.16
C ALA A 865 54.87 32.58 -16.91
N ASP A 866 55.29 33.84 -16.83
CA ASP A 866 54.40 34.98 -16.59
C ASP A 866 53.71 35.42 -17.89
N GLN A 867 54.45 35.42 -19.00
CA GLN A 867 53.92 35.67 -20.34
C GLN A 867 52.93 34.59 -20.77
N PHE A 868 53.22 33.31 -20.50
CA PHE A 868 52.32 32.20 -20.80
C PHE A 868 51.03 32.29 -19.99
N ARG A 869 51.12 32.65 -18.70
CA ARG A 869 49.93 32.88 -17.86
C ARG A 869 49.07 34.02 -18.40
N ALA A 870 49.68 35.14 -18.77
CA ALA A 870 48.97 36.27 -19.35
C ALA A 870 48.33 35.93 -20.71
N PHE A 871 49.00 35.12 -21.53
CA PHE A 871 48.44 34.60 -22.79
C PHE A 871 47.20 33.73 -22.54
N VAL A 872 47.24 32.81 -21.56
CA VAL A 872 46.09 31.95 -21.22
C VAL A 872 44.92 32.78 -20.69
N GLU A 873 45.16 33.71 -19.77
CA GLU A 873 44.12 34.60 -19.26
C GLU A 873 43.48 35.44 -20.36
N ALA A 874 44.27 35.95 -21.31
CA ALA A 874 43.77 36.70 -22.46
C ALA A 874 42.96 35.81 -23.43
N TRP A 875 43.42 34.58 -23.67
CA TRP A 875 42.73 33.61 -24.53
C TRP A 875 41.38 33.19 -23.94
N GLU A 876 41.29 33.07 -22.60
CA GLU A 876 40.03 32.86 -21.88
C GLU A 876 39.08 34.05 -22.01
N LEU A 877 39.58 35.28 -21.84
CA LEU A 877 38.79 36.52 -21.94
C LEU A 877 38.18 36.71 -23.34
N ALA A 878 38.97 36.51 -24.40
CA ALA A 878 38.50 36.61 -25.77
C ALA A 878 37.43 35.55 -26.09
N SER A 879 37.56 34.36 -25.50
CA SER A 879 36.59 33.27 -25.64
C SER A 879 35.28 33.58 -24.89
N ALA A 880 35.37 34.21 -23.72
CA ALA A 880 34.22 34.61 -22.90
C ALA A 880 33.41 35.75 -23.53
N GLU A 881 34.07 36.78 -24.09
CA GLU A 881 33.38 37.92 -24.72
C GLU A 881 32.53 37.48 -25.94
N ARG A 882 32.97 36.42 -26.63
CA ARG A 882 32.20 35.82 -27.73
C ARG A 882 30.95 35.06 -27.26
N VAL A 883 31.01 34.40 -26.11
CA VAL A 883 29.85 33.73 -25.50
C VAL A 883 28.79 34.77 -25.08
N ASP A 884 29.22 35.92 -24.56
CA ASP A 884 28.31 37.01 -24.22
C ASP A 884 27.64 37.63 -25.45
N ARG A 885 28.35 37.79 -26.57
CA ARG A 885 27.74 38.26 -27.83
C ARG A 885 26.75 37.27 -28.44
N LEU A 886 26.96 35.96 -28.27
CA LEU A 886 26.03 34.92 -28.74
C LEU A 886 24.80 34.72 -27.84
N SER A 887 24.86 35.17 -26.58
CA SER A 887 23.78 34.99 -25.60
C SER A 887 22.86 36.21 -25.43
N SER A 888 23.15 37.34 -26.08
CA SER A 888 22.29 38.53 -26.11
C SER A 888 21.35 38.52 -27.33
N PRO A 889 20.00 38.45 -27.18
CA PRO A 889 19.06 38.37 -28.31
C PRO A 889 18.82 39.70 -29.05
N GLN A 890 19.63 40.73 -28.81
CA GLN A 890 19.44 42.03 -29.42
C GLN A 890 20.76 42.51 -30.00
N HIS A 891 20.99 42.25 -31.29
CA HIS A 891 21.49 43.20 -32.30
C HIS A 891 21.71 42.43 -33.61
N VAL A 892 20.90 42.75 -34.62
CA VAL A 892 21.11 42.42 -36.03
C VAL A 892 20.69 43.67 -36.81
N PRO A 893 21.45 44.10 -37.82
CA PRO A 893 22.89 44.39 -37.86
C PRO A 893 23.21 45.80 -37.32
#